data_AF-A0A357B065-F1
#
_entry.id   AF-A0A357B065-F1
#
_cell.length_a   1.000
_cell.length_b   1.000
_cell.length_c   1.000
_cell.angle_alpha   90.00
_cell.angle_beta   90.00
_cell.angle_gamma   90.00
#
_symmetry.space_group_name_H-M   'P 1'
#
loop_
_entity.id
_entity.type
_entity.pdbx_description
1 polymer ?
#
loop_
_entity_poly.entity_id
_entity_poly.type
_entity_poly.pdbx_seq_one_letter_code
_entity_poly.pdbx_strand_id
1 'polypeptide(L)'
;MKKTVSILLAAALLLGSLAGCGNGGGGGKSDSATLSPEATGVALSNGVSVELGDYVLDGETEFTVAKQPVEENKDEGYKIEAYDFKLGDMTELSDFITLRIPYDAAYCEDGQDPAKCVGAKYKNETTGEWEDVLFEVDAAANELIIYTDHLSTFGVFHVKDEGQRSAKITNIYADVTGIDQQEAMETLREYVAGGGADGEEAVGLAARLLTGYNGFLGGVAGAAGETGFATDLTGTILNMASLGSPTFDTALADSAYKKMNKLGKVAAAVKIGAVMLSTEKTDADTLGLYKDTAMLALSYAESAAWGLAASGLFIFDYTISSMFEQGLAMKMDKLNEVYVYFNDEYSAKERTVFQWTARSLKDWRQVLIDIAELNPNEADAKAAVEAEIESYARVFWTLDSVDMGVVVTEMKEKNSKGSVTIPTPTEAEIEALVGGYKAYLYERLYPVTQSVSTYMQRKAEAAYLKALDEVKEFFNQSITFNIVEDVPDGEKSQYDGYALRFAPLSENAVKESWSGRMKGGASTKSTKFTLLGYIQAGCPKELQLFKPGDDPESDEPELTLGFKLSAPVTEVKLGGLPLEELLGTYSVAFTVKDETDTYNFTFMYYEGQLVFKPESDGFGTAFLLLPGPYEYDP
;
A
#
# COMPACT_ATOMS: atom_id res chain seq x y z
N MET A 1 -57.21 2.65 29.62
CA MET A 1 -57.82 2.76 28.28
C MET A 1 -56.68 2.64 27.27
N LYS A 2 -56.72 1.59 26.45
CA LYS A 2 -55.74 1.26 25.40
C LYS A 2 -56.34 1.67 24.05
N LYS A 3 -55.47 2.05 23.09
CA LYS A 3 -55.67 2.33 21.65
C LYS A 3 -55.77 3.81 21.25
N THR A 4 -54.62 4.46 21.05
CA THR A 4 -54.50 5.61 20.13
C THR A 4 -53.10 5.93 19.58
N VAL A 5 -52.09 5.05 19.68
CA VAL A 5 -50.70 5.38 19.25
C VAL A 5 -50.25 4.69 17.95
N SER A 6 -51.03 3.78 17.37
CA SER A 6 -50.57 2.96 16.23
C SER A 6 -50.90 3.47 14.81
N ILE A 7 -51.20 4.76 14.60
CA ILE A 7 -51.57 5.26 13.26
C ILE A 7 -50.52 6.21 12.63
N LEU A 8 -49.57 6.74 13.38
CA LEU A 8 -48.52 7.63 12.82
C LEU A 8 -47.29 6.88 12.27
N LEU A 9 -47.06 5.63 12.67
CA LEU A 9 -45.90 4.84 12.18
C LEU A 9 -46.17 4.11 10.86
N ALA A 10 -47.42 3.99 10.43
CA ALA A 10 -47.80 3.32 9.18
C ALA A 10 -47.92 4.26 7.96
N ALA A 11 -47.90 5.58 8.18
CA ALA A 11 -48.00 6.58 7.11
C ALA A 11 -46.63 6.94 6.49
N ALA A 12 -45.52 6.71 7.21
CA ALA A 12 -44.17 6.94 6.68
C ALA A 12 -43.66 5.82 5.76
N LEU A 13 -44.21 4.60 5.88
CA LEU A 13 -43.82 3.42 5.09
C LEU A 13 -44.56 3.25 3.75
N LEU A 14 -45.46 4.16 3.37
CA LEU A 14 -46.32 4.01 2.18
C LEU A 14 -46.27 5.17 1.17
N LEU A 15 -45.40 6.16 1.34
CA LEU A 15 -45.29 7.29 0.39
C LEU A 15 -44.18 7.15 -0.67
N GLY A 16 -43.42 6.05 -0.69
CA GLY A 16 -42.38 5.79 -1.70
C GLY A 16 -42.87 5.38 -3.11
N SER A 17 -44.13 5.62 -3.49
CA SER A 17 -44.70 5.10 -4.75
C SER A 17 -45.38 6.14 -5.65
N LEU A 18 -44.80 7.35 -5.74
CA LEU A 18 -45.17 8.32 -6.79
C LEU A 18 -43.91 8.99 -7.38
N ALA A 19 -43.13 8.22 -8.15
CA ALA A 19 -42.22 8.79 -9.15
C ALA A 19 -42.94 8.81 -10.50
N GLY A 20 -43.19 10.02 -10.99
CA GLY A 20 -43.94 10.30 -12.20
C GLY A 20 -43.23 9.86 -13.48
N CYS A 21 -44.06 9.57 -14.49
CA CYS A 21 -43.66 9.45 -15.87
C CYS A 21 -42.90 10.71 -16.34
N GLY A 22 -41.62 10.55 -16.68
CA GLY A 22 -40.78 11.56 -17.31
C GLY A 22 -39.75 10.88 -18.21
N ASN A 23 -39.75 11.25 -19.47
CA ASN A 23 -39.22 10.51 -20.61
C ASN A 23 -37.72 10.73 -20.84
N GLY A 24 -36.93 9.64 -20.97
CA GLY A 24 -35.84 9.52 -21.94
C GLY A 24 -34.43 9.99 -21.53
N GLY A 25 -33.62 9.06 -21.04
CA GLY A 25 -32.15 9.16 -20.94
C GLY A 25 -31.61 8.03 -20.05
N GLY A 26 -30.84 7.09 -20.60
CA GLY A 26 -30.45 5.84 -19.93
C GLY A 26 -29.45 6.03 -18.78
N GLY A 27 -29.92 6.50 -17.63
CA GLY A 27 -29.23 6.39 -16.34
C GLY A 27 -29.70 5.13 -15.61
N GLY A 28 -28.76 4.40 -15.00
CA GLY A 28 -29.07 3.24 -14.16
C GLY A 28 -30.05 3.59 -13.04
N LYS A 29 -30.78 2.59 -12.52
CA LYS A 29 -31.65 2.78 -11.35
C LYS A 29 -30.79 3.26 -10.17
N SER A 30 -31.16 4.41 -9.61
CA SER A 30 -30.57 4.95 -8.38
C SER A 30 -31.42 4.53 -7.17
N ASP A 31 -30.77 3.97 -6.16
CA ASP A 31 -31.36 3.73 -4.84
C ASP A 31 -30.92 4.87 -3.90
N SER A 32 -31.79 5.25 -2.97
CA SER A 32 -31.47 6.27 -1.97
C SER A 32 -32.02 5.94 -0.58
N ALA A 33 -31.39 6.50 0.44
CA ALA A 33 -31.78 6.43 1.84
C ALA A 33 -31.37 7.71 2.58
N THR A 34 -31.96 7.95 3.74
CA THR A 34 -31.54 9.03 4.64
C THR A 34 -30.78 8.43 5.81
N LEU A 35 -29.58 8.97 6.07
CA LEU A 35 -28.72 8.59 7.20
C LEU A 35 -28.67 9.75 8.20
N SER A 36 -28.45 9.44 9.47
CA SER A 36 -28.32 10.42 10.55
C SER A 36 -27.21 10.02 11.53
N PRO A 37 -26.79 10.90 12.45
CA PRO A 37 -25.84 10.55 13.50
C PRO A 37 -26.30 9.36 14.38
N GLU A 38 -27.62 9.11 14.48
CA GLU A 38 -28.20 8.00 15.23
C GLU A 38 -28.50 6.75 14.38
N ALA A 39 -28.37 6.87 13.05
CA ALA A 39 -28.62 5.81 12.08
C ALA A 39 -27.60 5.94 10.93
N THR A 40 -26.39 5.43 11.20
CA THR A 40 -25.19 5.59 10.36
C THR A 40 -25.07 4.54 9.26
N GLY A 41 -25.91 3.51 9.27
CA GLY A 41 -25.87 2.40 8.32
C GLY A 41 -27.20 2.08 7.66
N VAL A 42 -27.14 1.62 6.40
CA VAL A 42 -28.31 1.19 5.63
C VAL A 42 -27.94 0.12 4.61
N ALA A 43 -28.82 -0.86 4.42
CA ALA A 43 -28.79 -1.80 3.31
C ALA A 43 -29.85 -1.42 2.27
N LEU A 44 -29.44 -1.25 1.02
CA LEU A 44 -30.29 -0.83 -0.08
C LEU A 44 -30.88 -2.04 -0.82
N SER A 45 -31.92 -1.76 -1.62
CA SER A 45 -32.66 -2.80 -2.33
C SER A 45 -31.84 -3.52 -3.43
N ASN A 46 -30.78 -2.86 -3.91
CA ASN A 46 -29.83 -3.40 -4.88
C ASN A 46 -28.75 -4.30 -4.26
N GLY A 47 -28.80 -4.55 -2.94
CA GLY A 47 -27.83 -5.37 -2.21
C GLY A 47 -26.59 -4.62 -1.74
N VAL A 48 -26.43 -3.35 -2.09
CA VAL A 48 -25.34 -2.50 -1.58
C VAL A 48 -25.70 -2.04 -0.17
N SER A 49 -24.72 -2.02 0.75
CA SER A 49 -24.89 -1.39 2.05
C SER A 49 -23.75 -0.45 2.40
N VAL A 50 -24.02 0.51 3.27
CA VAL A 50 -23.03 1.45 3.82
C VAL A 50 -23.11 1.48 5.33
N GLU A 51 -21.97 1.74 5.97
CA GLU A 51 -21.82 2.10 7.39
C GLU A 51 -20.86 3.29 7.49
N LEU A 52 -21.34 4.44 7.95
CA LEU A 52 -20.56 5.69 8.00
C LEU A 52 -19.71 5.86 9.26
N GLY A 53 -20.09 5.22 10.37
CA GLY A 53 -19.50 5.48 11.69
C GLY A 53 -20.03 6.74 12.37
N ASP A 54 -19.82 6.83 13.69
CA ASP A 54 -20.53 7.75 14.60
C ASP A 54 -20.19 9.24 14.39
N TYR A 55 -19.11 9.57 13.69
CA TYR A 55 -18.56 10.93 13.65
C TYR A 55 -18.61 11.60 12.27
N VAL A 56 -19.20 10.96 11.25
CA VAL A 56 -19.24 11.51 9.88
C VAL A 56 -20.31 12.60 9.73
N LEU A 57 -21.53 12.35 10.21
CA LEU A 57 -22.67 13.25 9.99
C LEU A 57 -22.89 14.22 11.16
N ASP A 58 -23.24 15.47 10.84
CA ASP A 58 -23.73 16.47 11.82
C ASP A 58 -25.27 16.53 11.88
N GLY A 59 -25.95 15.85 10.95
CA GLY A 59 -27.39 15.83 10.82
C GLY A 59 -27.86 14.89 9.72
N GLU A 60 -29.18 14.85 9.50
CA GLU A 60 -29.79 14.03 8.46
C GLU A 60 -29.27 14.38 7.07
N THR A 61 -28.76 13.38 6.35
CA THR A 61 -28.16 13.56 5.01
C THR A 61 -28.64 12.45 4.08
N GLU A 62 -28.89 12.79 2.81
CA GLU A 62 -29.30 11.83 1.79
C GLU A 62 -28.08 11.06 1.26
N PHE A 63 -28.18 9.73 1.26
CA PHE A 63 -27.23 8.81 0.65
C PHE A 63 -27.83 8.20 -0.62
N THR A 64 -27.09 8.23 -1.71
CA THR A 64 -27.54 7.70 -3.02
C THR A 64 -26.51 6.77 -3.63
N VAL A 65 -26.98 5.69 -4.24
CA VAL A 65 -26.16 4.73 -4.99
C VAL A 65 -26.74 4.54 -6.38
N ALA A 66 -25.93 4.77 -7.41
CA ALA A 66 -26.32 4.58 -8.81
C ALA A 66 -25.45 3.50 -9.47
N LYS A 67 -26.07 2.39 -9.87
CA LYS A 67 -25.37 1.33 -10.62
C LYS A 67 -24.99 1.83 -12.02
N GLN A 68 -23.72 1.71 -12.36
CA GLN A 68 -23.15 2.12 -13.63
C GLN A 68 -23.28 1.00 -14.69
N PRO A 69 -23.20 1.34 -16.00
CA PRO A 69 -23.08 0.33 -17.04
C PRO A 69 -21.87 -0.58 -16.80
N VAL A 70 -22.06 -1.88 -17.03
CA VAL A 70 -20.97 -2.87 -16.93
C VAL A 70 -19.93 -2.58 -18.01
N GLU A 71 -18.66 -2.50 -17.61
CA GLU A 71 -17.51 -2.38 -18.51
C GLU A 71 -16.87 -3.78 -18.64
N GLU A 72 -16.70 -4.29 -19.85
CA GLU A 72 -16.14 -5.63 -20.09
C GLU A 72 -15.23 -5.59 -21.32
N ASN A 73 -14.02 -6.15 -21.20
CA ASN A 73 -13.16 -6.45 -22.33
C ASN A 73 -12.77 -7.92 -22.29
N LYS A 74 -13.29 -8.70 -23.24
CA LYS A 74 -13.04 -10.14 -23.33
C LYS A 74 -11.63 -10.49 -23.79
N ASP A 75 -11.00 -9.61 -24.59
CA ASP A 75 -9.65 -9.82 -25.11
C ASP A 75 -8.58 -9.45 -24.07
N GLU A 76 -8.90 -8.55 -23.14
CA GLU A 76 -8.05 -8.16 -21.99
C GLU A 76 -8.48 -8.84 -20.68
N GLY A 77 -9.46 -9.75 -20.75
CA GLY A 77 -9.79 -10.65 -19.66
C GLY A 77 -10.50 -10.04 -18.45
N TYR A 78 -11.10 -8.85 -18.54
CA TYR A 78 -11.73 -8.19 -17.39
C TYR A 78 -13.22 -7.85 -17.56
N LYS A 79 -13.91 -7.80 -16.42
CA LYS A 79 -15.27 -7.28 -16.25
C LYS A 79 -15.32 -6.40 -15.00
N ILE A 80 -15.99 -5.26 -15.10
CA ILE A 80 -16.16 -4.27 -14.05
C ILE A 80 -17.65 -3.99 -13.83
N GLU A 81 -18.11 -4.24 -12.61
CA GLU A 81 -19.45 -3.83 -12.16
C GLU A 81 -19.33 -2.68 -11.16
N ALA A 82 -19.78 -1.50 -11.55
CA ALA A 82 -19.51 -0.27 -10.81
C ALA A 82 -20.77 0.40 -10.24
N TYR A 83 -20.58 1.12 -9.14
CA TYR A 83 -21.61 1.84 -8.41
C TYR A 83 -21.05 3.23 -8.03
N ASP A 84 -21.83 4.28 -8.31
CA ASP A 84 -21.52 5.67 -7.96
C ASP A 84 -22.19 6.01 -6.62
N PHE A 85 -21.41 6.46 -5.65
CA PHE A 85 -21.84 6.72 -4.28
C PHE A 85 -21.81 8.21 -3.96
N LYS A 86 -22.88 8.73 -3.34
CA LYS A 86 -22.94 10.14 -2.89
C LYS A 86 -23.62 10.26 -1.54
N LEU A 87 -23.18 11.22 -0.74
CA LEU A 87 -23.71 11.55 0.57
C LEU A 87 -23.85 13.08 0.66
N GLY A 88 -25.03 13.60 0.36
CA GLY A 88 -25.24 15.04 0.18
C GLY A 88 -24.24 15.64 -0.81
N ASP A 89 -23.56 16.71 -0.40
CA ASP A 89 -22.50 17.38 -1.17
C ASP A 89 -21.08 16.96 -0.73
N MET A 90 -20.95 15.92 0.09
CA MET A 90 -19.65 15.46 0.62
C MET A 90 -18.89 14.64 -0.43
N THR A 91 -17.59 14.93 -0.59
CA THR A 91 -16.66 14.15 -1.43
C THR A 91 -15.55 13.51 -0.60
N GLU A 92 -15.00 14.26 0.37
CA GLU A 92 -14.06 13.75 1.38
C GLU A 92 -14.79 13.62 2.72
N LEU A 93 -14.42 12.59 3.48
CA LEU A 93 -15.04 12.24 4.75
C LEU A 93 -14.02 12.38 5.89
N SER A 94 -14.50 12.75 7.07
CA SER A 94 -13.67 12.86 8.27
C SER A 94 -13.36 11.51 8.94
N ASP A 95 -13.87 10.40 8.38
CA ASP A 95 -13.64 9.04 8.85
C ASP A 95 -13.67 8.06 7.69
N PHE A 96 -13.12 6.87 7.91
CA PHE A 96 -13.30 5.73 7.01
C PHE A 96 -14.70 5.17 7.16
N ILE A 97 -15.40 5.04 6.04
CA ILE A 97 -16.69 4.38 5.94
C ILE A 97 -16.51 2.98 5.35
N THR A 98 -17.49 2.11 5.60
CA THR A 98 -17.53 0.77 5.03
C THR A 98 -18.62 0.70 3.97
N LEU A 99 -18.25 0.32 2.75
CA LEU A 99 -19.17 -0.01 1.67
C LEU A 99 -19.17 -1.53 1.47
N ARG A 100 -20.34 -2.13 1.30
CA ARG A 100 -20.47 -3.55 0.92
C ARG A 100 -21.11 -3.63 -0.44
N ILE A 101 -20.43 -4.27 -1.38
CA ILE A 101 -20.88 -4.40 -2.77
C ILE A 101 -20.96 -5.89 -3.12
N PRO A 102 -22.12 -6.39 -3.60
CA PRO A 102 -22.23 -7.78 -4.02
C PRO A 102 -21.41 -8.05 -5.28
N TYR A 103 -20.78 -9.23 -5.37
CA TYR A 103 -20.10 -9.70 -6.57
C TYR A 103 -20.73 -10.99 -7.12
N ASP A 104 -20.53 -11.24 -8.41
CA ASP A 104 -21.03 -12.45 -9.07
C ASP A 104 -19.94 -13.54 -9.09
N ALA A 105 -20.10 -14.55 -8.22
CA ALA A 105 -19.18 -15.67 -8.11
C ALA A 105 -19.12 -16.55 -9.38
N ALA A 106 -20.09 -16.47 -10.30
CA ALA A 106 -20.08 -17.24 -11.55
C ALA A 106 -18.96 -16.85 -12.52
N TYR A 107 -18.27 -15.72 -12.26
CA TYR A 107 -17.12 -15.28 -13.02
C TYR A 107 -15.79 -15.84 -12.51
N CYS A 108 -15.81 -16.53 -11.37
CA CYS A 108 -14.69 -17.26 -10.83
C CYS A 108 -14.70 -18.70 -11.32
N GLU A 109 -13.54 -19.33 -11.42
CA GLU A 109 -13.48 -20.74 -11.78
C GLU A 109 -14.10 -21.60 -10.67
N ASP A 110 -14.71 -22.73 -11.06
CA ASP A 110 -15.39 -23.62 -10.11
C ASP A 110 -14.40 -24.11 -9.04
N GLY A 111 -14.65 -23.73 -7.78
CA GLY A 111 -13.78 -24.08 -6.64
C GLY A 111 -12.59 -23.15 -6.42
N GLN A 112 -12.44 -22.09 -7.23
CA GLN A 112 -11.46 -21.03 -6.98
C GLN A 112 -11.89 -20.19 -5.77
N ASP A 113 -10.91 -19.82 -4.95
CA ASP A 113 -11.11 -18.86 -3.86
C ASP A 113 -11.51 -17.48 -4.45
N PRO A 114 -12.69 -16.93 -4.10
CA PRO A 114 -13.14 -15.63 -4.61
C PRO A 114 -12.16 -14.49 -4.33
N ALA A 115 -11.37 -14.56 -3.26
CA ALA A 115 -10.33 -13.58 -2.96
C ALA A 115 -9.23 -13.50 -4.03
N LYS A 116 -9.12 -14.52 -4.89
CA LYS A 116 -8.16 -14.58 -6.01
C LYS A 116 -8.76 -14.18 -7.36
N CYS A 117 -10.08 -14.05 -7.43
CA CYS A 117 -10.81 -13.82 -8.68
C CYS A 117 -11.43 -12.42 -8.72
N VAL A 118 -11.75 -11.85 -7.56
CA VAL A 118 -12.50 -10.61 -7.43
C VAL A 118 -11.67 -9.57 -6.68
N GLY A 119 -11.69 -8.31 -7.14
CA GLY A 119 -11.08 -7.19 -6.42
C GLY A 119 -11.94 -5.93 -6.45
N ALA A 120 -11.63 -4.96 -5.60
CA ALA A 120 -12.26 -3.64 -5.61
C ALA A 120 -11.30 -2.57 -6.13
N LYS A 121 -11.85 -1.59 -6.86
CA LYS A 121 -11.16 -0.34 -7.22
C LYS A 121 -12.10 0.84 -7.12
N TYR A 122 -11.55 2.03 -7.04
CA TYR A 122 -12.29 3.28 -7.17
C TYR A 122 -11.85 4.04 -8.42
N LYS A 123 -12.74 4.85 -8.98
CA LYS A 123 -12.44 5.67 -10.15
C LYS A 123 -12.01 7.05 -9.66
N ASN A 124 -10.74 7.37 -9.86
CA ASN A 124 -10.22 8.69 -9.55
C ASN A 124 -10.76 9.70 -10.59
N GLU A 125 -11.58 10.65 -10.14
CA GLU A 125 -12.21 11.62 -11.04
C GLU A 125 -11.21 12.58 -11.70
N THR A 126 -10.04 12.78 -11.09
CA THR A 126 -8.99 13.67 -11.59
C THR A 126 -8.21 13.03 -12.73
N THR A 127 -7.83 11.76 -12.59
CA THR A 127 -7.04 11.02 -13.60
C THR A 127 -7.93 10.31 -14.62
N GLY A 128 -9.17 9.98 -14.22
CA GLY A 128 -10.09 9.13 -14.98
C GLY A 128 -9.76 7.64 -14.90
N GLU A 129 -8.75 7.25 -14.13
CA GLU A 129 -8.24 5.89 -14.02
C GLU A 129 -8.85 5.13 -12.82
N TRP A 130 -8.84 3.80 -12.90
CA TRP A 130 -9.26 2.92 -11.81
C TRP A 130 -8.07 2.61 -10.91
N GLU A 131 -8.14 3.02 -9.65
CA GLU A 131 -7.09 2.89 -8.64
C GLU A 131 -7.48 1.85 -7.58
N ASP A 132 -6.49 1.14 -7.02
CA ASP A 132 -6.73 0.16 -5.96
C ASP A 132 -7.29 0.86 -4.70
N VAL A 133 -8.19 0.17 -4.00
CA VAL A 133 -8.81 0.64 -2.75
C VAL A 133 -8.64 -0.42 -1.68
N LEU A 134 -8.72 -0.05 -0.40
CA LEU A 134 -8.69 -1.02 0.69
C LEU A 134 -9.99 -1.83 0.69
N PHE A 135 -9.88 -3.16 0.58
CA PHE A 135 -11.04 -4.06 0.61
C PHE A 135 -10.74 -5.43 1.23
N GLU A 136 -11.81 -6.08 1.70
CA GLU A 136 -11.87 -7.49 2.10
C GLU A 136 -12.86 -8.24 1.20
N VAL A 137 -12.68 -9.54 1.05
CA VAL A 137 -13.64 -10.41 0.33
C VAL A 137 -14.40 -11.28 1.32
N ASP A 138 -15.70 -11.04 1.46
CA ASP A 138 -16.60 -11.90 2.21
C ASP A 138 -17.14 -12.99 1.26
N ALA A 139 -16.43 -14.12 1.21
CA ALA A 139 -16.83 -15.27 0.41
C ALA A 139 -18.12 -15.94 0.89
N ALA A 140 -18.50 -15.77 2.17
CA ALA A 140 -19.72 -16.36 2.70
C ALA A 140 -20.96 -15.55 2.28
N ALA A 141 -20.84 -14.22 2.24
CA ALA A 141 -21.90 -13.31 1.81
C ALA A 141 -21.91 -13.03 0.30
N ASN A 142 -20.82 -13.35 -0.42
CA ASN A 142 -20.55 -12.91 -1.79
C ASN A 142 -20.49 -11.37 -1.91
N GLU A 143 -19.80 -10.74 -0.97
CA GLU A 143 -19.65 -9.28 -0.91
C GLU A 143 -18.17 -8.87 -0.90
N LEU A 144 -17.85 -7.74 -1.54
CA LEU A 144 -16.65 -6.97 -1.28
C LEU A 144 -16.94 -5.97 -0.18
N ILE A 145 -16.11 -5.94 0.85
CA ILE A 145 -16.15 -4.95 1.93
C ILE A 145 -15.06 -3.93 1.65
N ILE A 146 -15.43 -2.73 1.23
CA ILE A 146 -14.51 -1.64 0.87
C ILE A 146 -14.45 -0.65 2.03
N TYR A 147 -13.24 -0.24 2.40
CA TYR A 147 -13.01 0.81 3.38
C TYR A 147 -12.46 2.05 2.68
N THR A 148 -13.12 3.19 2.85
CA THR A 148 -12.76 4.42 2.12
C THR A 148 -13.06 5.66 2.95
N ASP A 149 -12.29 6.73 2.76
CA ASP A 149 -12.45 8.06 3.35
C ASP A 149 -13.02 9.09 2.35
N HIS A 150 -13.45 8.64 1.18
CA HIS A 150 -14.00 9.49 0.14
C HIS A 150 -15.12 8.78 -0.63
N LEU A 151 -15.94 9.57 -1.30
CA LEU A 151 -17.04 9.11 -2.13
C LEU A 151 -16.70 9.32 -3.60
N SER A 152 -16.88 8.25 -4.37
CA SER A 152 -16.61 8.21 -5.81
C SER A 152 -17.35 7.02 -6.43
N THR A 153 -16.98 6.66 -7.66
CA THR A 153 -17.43 5.40 -8.28
C THR A 153 -16.52 4.26 -7.87
N PHE A 154 -17.07 3.20 -7.27
CA PHE A 154 -16.34 1.98 -6.91
C PHE A 154 -16.78 0.81 -7.79
N GLY A 155 -15.85 -0.07 -8.15
CA GLY A 155 -16.07 -1.18 -9.07
C GLY A 155 -15.54 -2.51 -8.54
N VAL A 156 -16.28 -3.58 -8.88
CA VAL A 156 -15.91 -4.99 -8.69
C VAL A 156 -15.18 -5.48 -9.94
N PHE A 157 -13.94 -5.94 -9.83
CA PHE A 157 -13.06 -6.35 -10.93
C PHE A 157 -12.85 -7.87 -10.96
N HIS A 158 -13.00 -8.48 -12.13
CA HIS A 158 -12.64 -9.89 -12.41
C HIS A 158 -11.39 -9.98 -13.33
N VAL A 159 -10.52 -10.99 -13.16
CA VAL A 159 -9.17 -11.04 -13.76
C VAL A 159 -8.91 -12.32 -14.56
N LYS A 160 -8.15 -12.23 -15.68
CA LYS A 160 -7.58 -13.35 -16.48
C LYS A 160 -6.16 -13.02 -17.01
N ASP A 161 -5.47 -14.03 -17.58
CA ASP A 161 -4.15 -14.00 -18.28
C ASP A 161 -2.87 -14.39 -17.50
N GLU A 162 -2.93 -15.43 -16.66
CA GLU A 162 -1.74 -16.02 -16.01
C GLU A 162 -0.81 -16.77 -16.99
N GLY A 163 0.52 -16.66 -16.83
CA GLY A 163 1.53 -17.47 -17.55
C GLY A 163 2.07 -16.92 -18.89
N GLN A 164 1.59 -15.77 -19.36
CA GLN A 164 2.06 -15.13 -20.60
C GLN A 164 3.17 -14.09 -20.34
N ARG A 165 3.96 -13.72 -21.37
CA ARG A 165 4.99 -12.65 -21.25
C ARG A 165 4.42 -11.26 -20.89
N SER A 166 3.11 -11.09 -21.09
CA SER A 166 2.34 -9.88 -20.79
C SER A 166 1.62 -9.96 -19.44
N ALA A 167 1.88 -10.99 -18.62
CA ALA A 167 1.26 -11.16 -17.31
C ALA A 167 1.44 -9.89 -16.46
N LYS A 168 0.37 -9.44 -15.83
CA LYS A 168 0.35 -8.26 -14.96
C LYS A 168 -0.47 -8.55 -13.71
N ILE A 169 -0.08 -7.94 -12.59
CA ILE A 169 -0.95 -7.82 -11.43
C ILE A 169 -2.01 -6.77 -11.72
N THR A 170 -3.28 -7.14 -11.66
CA THR A 170 -4.41 -6.25 -11.96
C THR A 170 -5.04 -5.69 -10.69
N ASN A 171 -5.11 -6.50 -9.63
CA ASN A 171 -5.69 -6.15 -8.33
C ASN A 171 -4.72 -6.48 -7.18
N ILE A 172 -4.85 -5.75 -6.08
CA ILE A 172 -4.09 -5.97 -4.85
C ILE A 172 -5.04 -6.23 -3.71
N TYR A 173 -4.81 -7.34 -3.00
CA TYR A 173 -5.45 -7.59 -1.72
C TYR A 173 -4.54 -7.08 -0.59
N ALA A 174 -5.00 -6.10 0.18
CA ALA A 174 -4.25 -5.46 1.26
C ALA A 174 -4.69 -5.97 2.65
N ASP A 175 -4.89 -7.27 2.76
CA ASP A 175 -5.12 -7.92 4.05
C ASP A 175 -3.79 -8.06 4.80
N VAL A 176 -3.83 -8.05 6.12
CA VAL A 176 -2.67 -8.20 7.01
C VAL A 176 -2.87 -9.30 8.04
N THR A 177 -4.07 -9.88 8.13
CA THR A 177 -4.44 -10.86 9.16
C THR A 177 -3.62 -12.14 9.12
N GLY A 178 -3.28 -12.64 7.94
CA GLY A 178 -2.46 -13.84 7.70
C GLY A 178 -0.96 -13.58 7.64
N ILE A 179 -0.51 -12.35 7.92
CA ILE A 179 0.92 -12.10 8.21
C ILE A 179 1.25 -12.75 9.55
N ASP A 180 2.32 -13.56 9.59
CA ASP A 180 2.80 -14.15 10.83
C ASP A 180 3.34 -13.06 11.77
N GLN A 181 2.88 -13.10 13.01
CA GLN A 181 3.22 -12.09 14.02
C GLN A 181 4.69 -12.15 14.43
N GLN A 182 5.28 -13.34 14.50
CA GLN A 182 6.68 -13.49 14.88
C GLN A 182 7.59 -12.95 13.77
N GLU A 183 7.29 -13.24 12.50
CA GLU A 183 8.04 -12.70 11.36
C GLU A 183 7.98 -11.17 11.28
N ALA A 184 6.78 -10.59 11.50
CA ALA A 184 6.63 -9.14 11.59
C ALA A 184 7.49 -8.53 12.72
N MET A 185 7.59 -9.23 13.85
CA MET A 185 8.43 -8.80 14.97
C MET A 185 9.92 -8.94 14.71
N GLU A 186 10.36 -10.00 14.03
CA GLU A 186 11.76 -10.19 13.65
C GLU A 186 12.20 -9.10 12.67
N THR A 187 11.36 -8.78 11.69
CA THR A 187 11.54 -7.65 10.77
C THR A 187 11.75 -6.34 11.52
N LEU A 188 10.91 -6.08 12.52
CA LEU A 188 11.02 -4.88 13.35
C LEU A 188 12.30 -4.82 14.18
N ARG A 189 12.71 -5.95 14.76
CA ARG A 189 13.93 -6.03 15.57
C ARG A 189 15.18 -5.80 14.73
N GLU A 190 15.24 -6.36 13.52
CA GLU A 190 16.34 -6.11 12.60
C GLU A 190 16.43 -4.62 12.27
N TYR A 191 15.30 -4.01 11.92
CA TYR A 191 15.22 -2.59 11.60
C TYR A 191 15.74 -1.69 12.74
N VAL A 192 15.32 -1.99 13.96
CA VAL A 192 15.80 -1.34 15.19
C VAL A 192 17.30 -1.55 15.40
N ALA A 193 17.77 -2.78 15.31
CA ALA A 193 19.17 -3.11 15.54
C ALA A 193 20.10 -2.46 14.49
N GLY A 194 19.61 -2.30 13.26
CA GLY A 194 20.27 -1.60 12.17
C GLY A 194 20.18 -0.07 12.25
N GLY A 195 19.52 0.49 13.28
CA GLY A 195 19.36 1.93 13.44
C GLY A 195 18.54 2.59 12.32
N GLY A 196 17.54 1.88 11.79
CA GLY A 196 16.69 2.36 10.70
C GLY A 196 17.14 1.99 9.30
N ALA A 197 18.18 1.16 9.17
CA ALA A 197 18.65 0.72 7.86
C ALA A 197 17.69 -0.30 7.20
N ASP A 198 17.80 -0.47 5.89
CA ASP A 198 17.22 -1.61 5.18
C ASP A 198 17.87 -2.93 5.62
N GLY A 199 17.08 -4.00 5.62
CA GLY A 199 17.47 -5.31 6.18
C GLY A 199 16.87 -6.49 5.41
N GLU A 200 17.40 -7.69 5.65
CA GLU A 200 17.03 -8.90 4.91
C GLU A 200 15.67 -9.46 5.37
N GLU A 201 15.30 -9.28 6.65
CA GLU A 201 14.02 -9.77 7.18
C GLU A 201 12.85 -9.05 6.53
N ALA A 202 12.97 -7.73 6.31
CA ALA A 202 11.96 -6.96 5.61
C ALA A 202 11.78 -7.43 4.15
N VAL A 203 12.87 -7.72 3.44
CA VAL A 203 12.80 -8.26 2.07
C VAL A 203 12.18 -9.65 2.07
N GLY A 204 12.55 -10.50 3.04
CA GLY A 204 12.00 -11.84 3.22
C GLY A 204 10.50 -11.83 3.48
N LEU A 205 10.04 -10.97 4.39
CA LEU A 205 8.63 -10.78 4.67
C LEU A 205 7.88 -10.33 3.41
N ALA A 206 8.37 -9.31 2.71
CA ALA A 206 7.78 -8.85 1.45
C ALA A 206 7.70 -9.96 0.39
N ALA A 207 8.78 -10.73 0.20
CA ALA A 207 8.79 -11.83 -0.76
C ALA A 207 7.71 -12.87 -0.44
N ARG A 208 7.54 -13.26 0.83
CA ARG A 208 6.48 -14.19 1.28
C ARG A 208 5.08 -13.61 1.13
N LEU A 209 4.90 -12.31 1.39
CA LEU A 209 3.61 -11.63 1.21
C LEU A 209 3.14 -11.72 -0.25
N LEU A 210 4.05 -11.49 -1.19
CA LEU A 210 3.76 -11.50 -2.63
C LEU A 210 3.48 -12.91 -3.15
N THR A 211 4.13 -13.94 -2.60
CA THR A 211 4.01 -15.33 -3.09
C THR A 211 2.91 -16.12 -2.39
N GLY A 212 2.78 -15.97 -1.07
CA GLY A 212 1.92 -16.81 -0.24
C GLY A 212 0.60 -16.16 0.14
N TYR A 213 0.60 -14.85 0.41
CA TYR A 213 -0.51 -14.22 1.15
C TYR A 213 -1.45 -13.41 0.26
N ASN A 214 -0.92 -12.54 -0.60
CA ASN A 214 -1.75 -11.68 -1.46
C ASN A 214 -2.10 -12.32 -2.80
N GLY A 215 -1.70 -13.58 -3.05
CA GLY A 215 -1.88 -14.25 -4.34
C GLY A 215 -1.19 -13.54 -5.52
N PHE A 216 -0.43 -12.48 -5.25
CA PHE A 216 0.14 -11.53 -6.21
C PHE A 216 0.99 -12.22 -7.29
N LEU A 217 1.67 -13.31 -6.92
CA LEU A 217 2.36 -14.22 -7.85
C LEU A 217 1.92 -15.70 -7.70
N GLY A 218 0.88 -15.96 -6.91
CA GLY A 218 0.48 -17.29 -6.42
C GLY A 218 -0.59 -18.01 -7.24
N GLY A 219 -1.14 -17.39 -8.30
CA GLY A 219 -2.11 -18.03 -9.23
C GLY A 219 -1.64 -19.38 -9.78
N VAL A 220 -0.33 -19.56 -9.87
CA VAL A 220 0.33 -20.79 -10.34
C VAL A 220 0.21 -21.97 -9.36
N ALA A 221 0.05 -21.75 -8.04
CA ALA A 221 0.03 -22.82 -7.04
C ALA A 221 -1.37 -23.45 -6.82
N GLY A 222 -2.43 -22.84 -7.35
CA GLY A 222 -3.81 -23.32 -7.20
C GLY A 222 -4.24 -24.32 -8.27
N ALA A 223 -3.77 -24.16 -9.51
CA ALA A 223 -4.19 -24.98 -10.64
C ALA A 223 -3.41 -26.32 -10.73
N ALA A 224 -2.17 -26.35 -10.26
CA ALA A 224 -1.39 -27.55 -10.05
C ALA A 224 -1.06 -27.61 -8.57
N GLY A 225 -1.47 -28.65 -7.84
CA GLY A 225 -1.27 -28.80 -6.39
C GLY A 225 0.19 -28.97 -5.97
N GLU A 226 1.08 -28.08 -6.43
CA GLU A 226 2.51 -28.14 -6.28
C GLU A 226 2.97 -27.10 -5.27
N THR A 227 3.18 -27.56 -4.04
CA THR A 227 3.84 -26.83 -2.96
C THR A 227 5.28 -26.38 -3.28
N GLY A 228 5.84 -26.75 -4.44
CA GLY A 228 7.23 -26.46 -4.84
C GLY A 228 7.46 -25.09 -5.50
N PHE A 229 6.46 -24.55 -6.22
CA PHE A 229 6.64 -23.31 -6.99
C PHE A 229 6.59 -22.04 -6.13
N ALA A 230 5.69 -22.00 -5.14
CA ALA A 230 5.61 -20.86 -4.21
C ALA A 230 6.92 -20.64 -3.43
N THR A 231 7.62 -21.73 -3.09
CA THR A 231 8.94 -21.68 -2.44
C THR A 231 10.05 -21.19 -3.37
N ASP A 232 10.06 -21.61 -4.65
CA ASP A 232 11.08 -21.20 -5.62
C ASP A 232 10.91 -19.74 -6.07
N LEU A 233 9.67 -19.28 -6.16
CA LEU A 233 9.34 -17.91 -6.50
C LEU A 233 9.74 -16.92 -5.40
N THR A 234 9.56 -17.32 -4.14
CA THR A 234 10.07 -16.55 -2.98
C THR A 234 11.59 -16.44 -3.07
N GLY A 235 12.29 -17.55 -3.34
CA GLY A 235 13.73 -17.56 -3.60
C GLY A 235 14.13 -16.67 -4.77
N THR A 236 13.33 -16.63 -5.84
CA THR A 236 13.58 -15.80 -7.02
C THR A 236 13.47 -14.30 -6.71
N ILE A 237 12.46 -13.88 -5.94
CA ILE A 237 12.31 -12.49 -5.50
C ILE A 237 13.47 -12.09 -4.58
N LEU A 238 13.85 -12.96 -3.64
CA LEU A 238 15.02 -12.75 -2.79
C LEU A 238 16.30 -12.59 -3.62
N ASN A 239 16.48 -13.40 -4.66
CA ASN A 239 17.63 -13.30 -5.58
C ASN A 239 17.61 -12.04 -6.46
N MET A 240 16.43 -11.47 -6.73
CA MET A 240 16.31 -10.19 -7.41
C MET A 240 16.70 -9.05 -6.49
N ALA A 241 16.22 -9.10 -5.24
CA ALA A 241 16.50 -8.12 -4.21
C ALA A 241 17.88 -8.31 -3.56
N SER A 242 18.76 -9.17 -4.09
CA SER A 242 20.10 -9.38 -3.54
C SER A 242 21.16 -8.54 -4.27
N LEU A 243 22.10 -8.00 -3.49
CA LEU A 243 23.27 -7.32 -4.04
C LEU A 243 24.15 -8.32 -4.79
N GLY A 244 24.44 -8.04 -6.07
CA GLY A 244 25.30 -8.89 -6.90
C GLY A 244 24.59 -10.01 -7.65
N SER A 245 23.27 -9.92 -7.83
CA SER A 245 22.48 -10.88 -8.60
C SER A 245 23.15 -11.22 -9.96
N PRO A 246 23.30 -12.52 -10.30
CA PRO A 246 23.85 -12.92 -11.60
C PRO A 246 22.85 -12.68 -12.74
N THR A 247 21.56 -12.53 -12.43
CA THR A 247 20.46 -12.47 -13.40
C THR A 247 19.98 -11.05 -13.69
N PHE A 248 19.99 -10.18 -12.68
CA PHE A 248 19.51 -8.80 -12.79
C PHE A 248 20.68 -7.82 -12.74
N ASP A 249 20.55 -6.70 -13.44
CA ASP A 249 21.52 -5.61 -13.27
C ASP A 249 21.43 -4.97 -11.88
N THR A 250 22.47 -4.22 -11.50
CA THR A 250 22.57 -3.63 -10.16
C THR A 250 21.46 -2.62 -9.88
N ALA A 251 20.99 -1.87 -10.89
CA ALA A 251 20.00 -0.82 -10.69
C ALA A 251 18.59 -1.40 -10.47
N LEU A 252 18.22 -2.43 -11.23
CA LEU A 252 16.98 -3.17 -11.09
C LEU A 252 16.96 -3.94 -9.76
N ALA A 253 18.08 -4.56 -9.38
CA ALA A 253 18.22 -5.25 -8.10
C ALA A 253 18.12 -4.29 -6.89
N ASP A 254 18.77 -3.13 -6.95
CA ASP A 254 18.67 -2.08 -5.91
C ASP A 254 17.24 -1.53 -5.81
N SER A 255 16.57 -1.34 -6.95
CA SER A 255 15.17 -0.92 -6.99
C SER A 255 14.24 -1.97 -6.35
N ALA A 256 14.44 -3.25 -6.66
CA ALA A 256 13.72 -4.35 -6.03
C ALA A 256 13.97 -4.38 -4.51
N TYR A 257 15.24 -4.32 -4.08
CA TYR A 257 15.62 -4.34 -2.66
C TYR A 257 14.93 -3.24 -1.86
N LYS A 258 14.94 -1.99 -2.36
CA LYS A 258 14.30 -0.85 -1.69
C LYS A 258 12.79 -0.98 -1.61
N LYS A 259 12.14 -1.39 -2.70
CA LYS A 259 10.68 -1.57 -2.74
C LYS A 259 10.22 -2.71 -1.82
N MET A 260 10.95 -3.82 -1.81
CA MET A 260 10.68 -4.95 -0.91
C MET A 260 10.91 -4.58 0.55
N ASN A 261 12.00 -3.88 0.86
CA ASN A 261 12.26 -3.37 2.21
C ASN A 261 11.11 -2.50 2.70
N LYS A 262 10.69 -1.53 1.88
CA LYS A 262 9.56 -0.66 2.21
C LYS A 262 8.29 -1.46 2.46
N LEU A 263 7.95 -2.39 1.57
CA LEU A 263 6.76 -3.23 1.72
C LEU A 263 6.79 -4.06 3.00
N GLY A 264 7.90 -4.78 3.26
CA GLY A 264 8.02 -5.64 4.43
C GLY A 264 7.98 -4.86 5.74
N LYS A 265 8.65 -3.71 5.80
CA LYS A 265 8.57 -2.80 6.94
C LYS A 265 7.13 -2.36 7.15
N VAL A 266 6.46 -1.79 6.14
CA VAL A 266 5.08 -1.30 6.32
C VAL A 266 4.13 -2.44 6.70
N ALA A 267 4.28 -3.63 6.12
CA ALA A 267 3.46 -4.78 6.46
C ALA A 267 3.63 -5.22 7.92
N ALA A 268 4.87 -5.27 8.41
CA ALA A 268 5.15 -5.55 9.82
C ALA A 268 4.51 -4.50 10.74
N ALA A 269 4.47 -3.23 10.33
CA ALA A 269 3.81 -2.14 11.05
C ALA A 269 2.35 -2.40 11.27
N VAL A 270 1.65 -2.60 10.18
CA VAL A 270 0.20 -2.69 10.16
C VAL A 270 -0.23 -3.93 10.90
N LYS A 271 0.52 -5.04 10.75
CA LYS A 271 0.29 -6.27 11.52
C LYS A 271 0.42 -6.06 13.02
N ILE A 272 1.52 -5.47 13.48
CA ILE A 272 1.76 -5.29 14.92
C ILE A 272 0.82 -4.26 15.52
N GLY A 273 0.50 -3.18 14.79
CA GLY A 273 -0.55 -2.23 15.17
C GLY A 273 -1.91 -2.90 15.35
N ALA A 274 -2.32 -3.74 14.40
CA ALA A 274 -3.56 -4.51 14.49
C ALA A 274 -3.58 -5.46 15.70
N VAL A 275 -2.47 -6.15 15.98
CA VAL A 275 -2.34 -7.04 17.15
C VAL A 275 -2.48 -6.26 18.46
N MET A 276 -1.83 -5.10 18.56
CA MET A 276 -1.88 -4.26 19.77
C MET A 276 -3.26 -3.67 20.04
N LEU A 277 -4.03 -3.36 18.99
CA LEU A 277 -5.41 -2.90 19.10
C LEU A 277 -6.42 -4.04 19.35
N SER A 278 -6.02 -5.29 19.11
CA SER A 278 -6.89 -6.43 19.35
C SER A 278 -7.09 -6.65 20.86
N THR A 279 -8.35 -6.68 21.30
CA THR A 279 -8.72 -6.88 22.72
C THR A 279 -8.51 -8.33 23.19
N GLU A 280 -8.07 -9.22 22.30
CA GLU A 280 -7.85 -10.63 22.59
C GLU A 280 -6.45 -10.88 23.17
N LYS A 281 -6.40 -10.97 24.51
CA LYS A 281 -5.42 -11.67 25.36
C LYS A 281 -4.07 -12.02 24.70
N THR A 282 -3.28 -11.01 24.38
CA THR A 282 -1.83 -11.17 24.35
C THR A 282 -1.34 -10.92 25.78
N ASP A 283 -0.51 -11.81 26.35
CA ASP A 283 0.01 -11.65 27.71
C ASP A 283 0.70 -10.28 27.86
N ALA A 284 0.49 -9.59 28.99
CA ALA A 284 0.92 -8.20 29.18
C ALA A 284 2.42 -7.98 28.91
N ASP A 285 3.27 -8.96 29.25
CA ASP A 285 4.71 -8.94 28.99
C ASP A 285 5.03 -9.00 27.48
N THR A 286 4.22 -9.74 26.72
CA THR A 286 4.35 -9.88 25.28
C THR A 286 3.87 -8.60 24.57
N LEU A 287 2.78 -8.01 25.06
CA LEU A 287 2.29 -6.71 24.58
C LEU A 287 3.31 -5.59 24.86
N GLY A 288 3.94 -5.58 26.05
CA GLY A 288 4.99 -4.63 26.43
C GLY A 288 6.23 -4.75 25.55
N LEU A 289 6.70 -5.97 25.26
CA LEU A 289 7.84 -6.20 24.38
C LEU A 289 7.56 -5.75 22.93
N TYR A 290 6.34 -5.99 22.44
CA TYR A 290 5.94 -5.52 21.12
C TYR A 290 5.87 -4.00 21.09
N LYS A 291 5.31 -3.40 22.15
CA LYS A 291 5.21 -1.95 22.28
C LYS A 291 6.60 -1.32 22.24
N ASP A 292 7.54 -1.79 23.06
CA ASP A 292 8.91 -1.25 23.10
C ASP A 292 9.65 -1.42 21.76
N THR A 293 9.51 -2.57 21.11
CA THR A 293 10.18 -2.84 19.83
C THR A 293 9.58 -2.00 18.70
N ALA A 294 8.24 -1.94 18.61
CA ALA A 294 7.55 -1.10 17.64
C ALA A 294 7.87 0.38 17.89
N MET A 295 7.85 0.82 19.14
CA MET A 295 8.20 2.20 19.54
C MET A 295 9.63 2.57 19.16
N LEU A 296 10.58 1.68 19.39
CA LEU A 296 11.98 1.92 19.02
C LEU A 296 12.13 1.96 17.50
N ALA A 297 11.41 1.12 16.76
CA ALA A 297 11.37 1.16 15.30
C ALA A 297 10.86 2.52 14.78
N LEU A 298 9.89 3.15 15.45
CA LEU A 298 9.36 4.47 15.09
C LEU A 298 10.38 5.59 15.19
N SER A 299 11.29 5.52 16.17
CA SER A 299 12.33 6.55 16.31
C SER A 299 13.26 6.64 15.08
N TYR A 300 13.23 5.60 14.24
CA TYR A 300 14.01 5.49 13.01
C TYR A 300 13.17 5.63 11.73
N ALA A 301 11.84 5.67 11.83
CA ALA A 301 10.96 5.52 10.67
C ALA A 301 10.92 6.77 9.78
N GLU A 302 11.32 6.62 8.51
CA GLU A 302 11.17 7.66 7.48
C GLU A 302 9.76 7.72 6.84
N SER A 303 8.90 6.72 7.08
CA SER A 303 7.62 6.58 6.36
C SER A 303 6.38 6.95 7.19
N ALA A 304 5.47 7.71 6.59
CA ALA A 304 4.22 8.17 7.21
C ALA A 304 3.30 7.04 7.75
N ALA A 305 3.28 5.87 7.12
CA ALA A 305 2.47 4.71 7.53
C ALA A 305 2.72 4.27 8.98
N TRP A 306 4.01 4.24 9.35
CA TRP A 306 4.49 3.82 10.66
C TRP A 306 4.15 4.85 11.74
N GLY A 307 4.36 6.14 11.46
CA GLY A 307 3.97 7.23 12.38
C GLY A 307 2.47 7.24 12.66
N LEU A 308 1.63 6.95 11.66
CA LEU A 308 0.17 6.92 11.81
C LEU A 308 -0.30 5.72 12.65
N ALA A 309 0.13 4.49 12.32
CA ALA A 309 -0.25 3.28 13.07
C ALA A 309 0.08 3.40 14.56
N ALA A 310 1.28 3.92 14.87
CA ALA A 310 1.76 3.96 16.22
C ALA A 310 1.31 5.18 17.03
N SER A 311 1.17 6.36 16.41
CA SER A 311 0.59 7.53 17.10
C SER A 311 -0.86 7.26 17.50
N GLY A 312 -1.65 6.62 16.63
CA GLY A 312 -3.02 6.21 16.91
C GLY A 312 -3.13 5.19 18.04
N LEU A 313 -2.26 4.18 18.05
CA LEU A 313 -2.18 3.21 19.14
C LEU A 313 -1.75 3.86 20.45
N PHE A 314 -0.75 4.75 20.40
CA PHE A 314 -0.22 5.44 21.56
C PHE A 314 -1.28 6.33 22.21
N ILE A 315 -2.01 7.15 21.43
CA ILE A 315 -3.06 8.02 21.96
C ILE A 315 -4.09 7.20 22.75
N PHE A 316 -4.43 6.00 22.26
CA PHE A 316 -5.35 5.11 22.96
C PHE A 316 -4.76 4.51 24.24
N ASP A 317 -3.56 3.94 24.19
CA ASP A 317 -2.90 3.36 25.38
C ASP A 317 -2.62 4.41 26.47
N TYR A 318 -2.16 5.60 26.07
CA TYR A 318 -1.92 6.71 26.99
C TYR A 318 -3.22 7.23 27.61
N THR A 319 -4.28 7.37 26.84
CA THR A 319 -5.56 7.84 27.37
C THR A 319 -6.14 6.82 28.34
N ILE A 320 -6.04 5.52 28.04
CA ILE A 320 -6.41 4.44 28.96
C ILE A 320 -5.59 4.50 30.24
N SER A 321 -4.27 4.58 30.12
CA SER A 321 -3.37 4.62 31.28
C SER A 321 -3.65 5.84 32.15
N SER A 322 -3.85 7.01 31.54
CA SER A 322 -4.21 8.25 32.23
C SER A 322 -5.59 8.17 32.89
N MET A 323 -6.58 7.55 32.24
CA MET A 323 -7.88 7.27 32.84
C MET A 323 -7.75 6.39 34.09
N PHE A 324 -6.95 5.33 34.05
CA PHE A 324 -6.77 4.44 35.20
C PHE A 324 -5.95 5.09 36.33
N GLU A 325 -4.90 5.84 35.99
CA GLU A 325 -4.06 6.55 36.97
C GLU A 325 -4.80 7.71 37.65
N GLN A 326 -5.62 8.46 36.89
CA GLN A 326 -6.30 9.67 37.38
C GLN A 326 -7.74 9.39 37.85
N GLY A 327 -8.40 8.35 37.32
CA GLY A 327 -9.85 8.13 37.39
C GLY A 327 -10.40 7.38 38.61
N LEU A 328 -9.61 7.02 39.63
CA LEU A 328 -10.17 6.43 40.87
C LEU A 328 -10.38 7.44 42.01
N ALA A 329 -9.93 8.70 41.88
CA ALA A 329 -9.84 9.61 43.03
C ALA A 329 -10.90 10.75 43.08
N MET A 330 -11.49 11.17 41.95
CA MET A 330 -12.42 12.32 41.94
C MET A 330 -13.77 11.96 41.32
N LYS A 331 -14.80 11.92 42.17
CA LYS A 331 -16.19 11.76 41.76
C LYS A 331 -16.73 13.11 41.24
N MET A 332 -17.56 13.06 40.20
CA MET A 332 -18.28 14.21 39.61
C MET A 332 -19.01 15.09 40.64
N ASP A 333 -19.36 14.54 41.79
CA ASP A 333 -20.00 15.25 42.91
C ASP A 333 -19.10 16.35 43.55
N LYS A 334 -17.81 16.39 43.22
CA LYS A 334 -16.85 17.42 43.64
C LYS A 334 -16.59 18.51 42.59
N LEU A 335 -17.04 18.33 41.34
CA LEU A 335 -16.83 19.33 40.29
C LEU A 335 -17.92 20.40 40.34
N ASN A 336 -17.52 21.66 40.13
CA ASN A 336 -18.47 22.77 40.09
C ASN A 336 -19.34 22.66 38.83
N GLU A 337 -20.67 22.65 38.98
CA GLU A 337 -21.61 22.48 37.86
C GLU A 337 -21.45 23.56 36.77
N VAL A 338 -21.06 24.79 37.13
CA VAL A 338 -20.78 25.87 36.16
C VAL A 338 -19.57 25.55 35.31
N TYR A 339 -18.53 25.01 35.95
CA TYR A 339 -17.27 24.68 35.29
C TYR A 339 -17.45 23.50 34.33
N VAL A 340 -18.22 22.48 34.72
CA VAL A 340 -18.59 21.37 33.82
C VAL A 340 -19.45 21.89 32.66
N TYR A 341 -20.50 22.67 32.94
CA TYR A 341 -21.34 23.27 31.90
C TYR A 341 -20.53 24.10 30.89
N PHE A 342 -19.58 24.91 31.37
CA PHE A 342 -18.71 25.72 30.50
C PHE A 342 -17.91 24.86 29.52
N ASN A 343 -17.37 23.74 29.99
CA ASN A 343 -16.49 22.91 29.19
C ASN A 343 -17.22 21.88 28.31
N ASP A 344 -18.46 21.51 28.67
CA ASP A 344 -19.20 20.44 27.99
C ASP A 344 -20.38 20.93 27.14
N GLU A 345 -20.99 22.08 27.47
CA GLU A 345 -22.27 22.50 26.89
C GLU A 345 -22.35 23.98 26.46
N TYR A 346 -21.43 24.83 26.91
CA TYR A 346 -21.50 26.26 26.64
C TYR A 346 -21.23 26.55 25.16
N SER A 347 -22.04 27.42 24.56
CA SER A 347 -21.79 27.95 23.23
C SER A 347 -22.13 29.43 23.23
N ALA A 348 -21.10 30.25 23.01
CA ALA A 348 -21.22 31.70 22.97
C ALA A 348 -22.19 32.10 21.86
N LYS A 349 -23.20 32.90 22.22
CA LYS A 349 -24.09 33.53 21.25
C LYS A 349 -23.40 34.76 20.66
N GLU A 350 -23.81 35.18 19.46
CA GLU A 350 -23.26 36.33 18.71
C GLU A 350 -23.14 37.66 19.48
N ARG A 351 -23.71 37.78 20.69
CA ARG A 351 -23.74 39.01 21.49
C ARG A 351 -22.78 39.03 22.69
N THR A 352 -21.94 38.01 22.89
CA THR A 352 -20.91 38.01 23.95
C THR A 352 -19.56 38.47 23.43
N VAL A 353 -18.78 39.19 24.25
CA VAL A 353 -17.43 39.67 23.91
C VAL A 353 -16.45 38.49 23.86
N PHE A 354 -16.60 37.53 24.77
CA PHE A 354 -15.89 36.27 24.75
C PHE A 354 -16.58 35.27 23.81
N GLN A 355 -15.82 34.75 22.84
CA GLN A 355 -16.27 33.78 21.84
C GLN A 355 -15.69 32.41 22.15
N TRP A 356 -16.50 31.53 22.73
CA TRP A 356 -16.12 30.17 23.10
C TRP A 356 -17.27 29.20 22.89
N THR A 357 -16.96 28.05 22.32
CA THR A 357 -17.90 26.93 22.19
C THR A 357 -17.20 25.69 22.73
N ALA A 358 -17.87 25.02 23.67
CA ALA A 358 -17.46 23.75 24.22
C ALA A 358 -17.35 22.72 23.08
N ARG A 359 -16.26 21.96 23.08
CA ARG A 359 -16.02 20.92 22.10
C ARG A 359 -16.97 19.74 22.30
N SER A 360 -17.61 19.34 21.21
CA SER A 360 -18.29 18.07 21.09
C SER A 360 -17.27 16.91 21.08
N LEU A 361 -17.76 15.66 21.19
CA LEU A 361 -16.89 14.49 21.01
C LEU A 361 -16.29 14.42 19.59
N LYS A 362 -17.04 14.90 18.58
CA LYS A 362 -16.56 15.01 17.19
C LYS A 362 -15.40 16.01 17.07
N ASP A 363 -15.51 17.16 17.72
CA ASP A 363 -14.42 18.15 17.74
C ASP A 363 -13.17 17.60 18.44
N TRP A 364 -13.35 16.92 19.57
CA TRP A 364 -12.25 16.26 20.27
C TRP A 364 -11.60 15.15 19.44
N ARG A 365 -12.40 14.38 18.69
CA ARG A 365 -11.88 13.38 17.76
C ARG A 365 -10.94 14.00 16.74
N GLN A 366 -11.36 15.11 16.11
CA GLN A 366 -10.53 15.80 15.13
C GLN A 366 -9.24 16.34 15.75
N VAL A 367 -9.33 16.96 16.93
CA VAL A 367 -8.14 17.45 17.66
C VAL A 367 -7.13 16.33 17.93
N LEU A 368 -7.61 15.15 18.35
CA LEU A 368 -6.72 14.01 18.61
C LEU A 368 -6.14 13.42 17.31
N ILE A 369 -6.90 13.41 16.21
CA ILE A 369 -6.38 13.06 14.88
C ILE A 369 -5.26 14.02 14.47
N ASP A 370 -5.53 15.32 14.53
CA ASP A 370 -4.56 16.36 14.15
C ASP A 370 -3.27 16.24 14.97
N ILE A 371 -3.40 15.99 16.28
CA ILE A 371 -2.24 15.75 17.16
C ILE A 371 -1.46 14.51 16.72
N ALA A 372 -2.11 13.37 16.45
CA ALA A 372 -1.42 12.17 16.01
C ALA A 372 -0.71 12.37 14.66
N GLU A 373 -1.34 13.05 13.71
CA GLU A 373 -0.76 13.30 12.38
C GLU A 373 0.43 14.27 12.43
N LEU A 374 0.37 15.28 13.30
CA LEU A 374 1.45 16.26 13.47
C LEU A 374 2.62 15.72 14.30
N ASN A 375 2.39 14.69 15.11
CA ASN A 375 3.38 14.17 16.06
C ASN A 375 3.56 12.65 15.85
N PRO A 376 4.36 12.22 14.87
CA PRO A 376 4.53 10.81 14.52
C PRO A 376 5.32 10.00 15.58
N ASN A 377 5.88 10.65 16.60
CA ASN A 377 6.53 9.99 17.73
C ASN A 377 5.71 10.13 19.02
N GLU A 378 5.83 9.12 19.89
CA GLU A 378 5.07 9.02 21.14
C GLU A 378 5.27 10.21 22.07
N ALA A 379 6.53 10.61 22.32
CA ALA A 379 6.82 11.61 23.34
C ALA A 379 6.18 12.96 22.99
N ASP A 380 6.24 13.35 21.72
CA ASP A 380 5.66 14.58 21.23
C ASP A 380 4.14 14.50 21.16
N ALA A 381 3.57 13.36 20.70
CA ALA A 381 2.12 13.15 20.68
C ALA A 381 1.53 13.21 22.10
N LYS A 382 2.19 12.56 23.06
CA LYS A 382 1.83 12.61 24.49
C LYS A 382 1.81 14.03 25.02
N ALA A 383 2.92 14.73 24.82
CA ALA A 383 3.08 16.10 25.30
C ALA A 383 2.03 17.03 24.67
N ALA A 384 1.71 16.84 23.39
CA ALA A 384 0.68 17.59 22.70
C ALA A 384 -0.72 17.31 23.24
N VAL A 385 -1.10 16.03 23.47
CA VAL A 385 -2.39 15.69 24.11
C VAL A 385 -2.48 16.27 25.51
N GLU A 386 -1.45 16.10 26.34
CA GLU A 386 -1.40 16.64 27.70
C GLU A 386 -1.54 18.16 27.71
N ALA A 387 -0.81 18.86 26.83
CA ALA A 387 -0.84 20.31 26.72
C ALA A 387 -2.20 20.82 26.24
N GLU A 388 -2.83 20.13 25.29
CA GLU A 388 -4.13 20.51 24.75
C GLU A 388 -5.25 20.36 25.79
N ILE A 389 -5.26 19.23 26.51
CA ILE A 389 -6.21 18.98 27.60
C ILE A 389 -5.99 19.97 28.76
N GLU A 390 -4.74 20.25 29.12
CA GLU A 390 -4.39 21.23 30.14
C GLU A 390 -4.87 22.64 29.76
N SER A 391 -4.59 23.06 28.52
CA SER A 391 -5.01 24.35 27.98
C SER A 391 -6.53 24.48 27.99
N TYR A 392 -7.24 23.48 27.48
CA TYR A 392 -8.70 23.46 27.42
C TYR A 392 -9.34 23.55 28.81
N ALA A 393 -8.85 22.75 29.77
CA ALA A 393 -9.37 22.75 31.14
C ALA A 393 -9.18 24.10 31.84
N ARG A 394 -8.18 24.91 31.44
CA ARG A 394 -7.88 26.19 32.09
C ARG A 394 -8.66 27.38 31.55
N VAL A 395 -9.30 27.29 30.37
CA VAL A 395 -9.94 28.45 29.71
C VAL A 395 -10.96 29.14 30.61
N PHE A 396 -11.78 28.40 31.35
CA PHE A 396 -12.75 29.01 32.28
C PHE A 396 -12.08 29.93 33.31
N TRP A 397 -10.90 29.58 33.78
CA TRP A 397 -10.19 30.30 34.84
C TRP A 397 -9.41 31.51 34.34
N THR A 398 -9.32 31.71 33.01
CA THR A 398 -8.74 32.92 32.41
C THR A 398 -9.78 34.01 32.15
N LEU A 399 -11.07 33.69 32.32
CA LEU A 399 -12.18 34.63 32.16
C LEU A 399 -12.17 35.70 33.25
N ASP A 400 -12.60 36.90 32.89
CA ASP A 400 -12.89 37.93 33.88
C ASP A 400 -14.23 37.66 34.60
N SER A 401 -14.47 38.39 35.68
CA SER A 401 -15.69 38.24 36.48
C SER A 401 -17.00 38.50 35.71
N VAL A 402 -16.94 39.29 34.63
CA VAL A 402 -18.12 39.63 33.81
C VAL A 402 -18.46 38.44 32.93
N ASP A 403 -17.48 37.88 32.21
CA ASP A 403 -17.66 36.73 31.34
C ASP A 403 -18.07 35.48 32.13
N MET A 404 -17.44 35.25 33.28
CA MET A 404 -17.85 34.21 34.22
C MET A 404 -19.33 34.36 34.64
N GLY A 405 -19.77 35.60 34.88
CA GLY A 405 -21.16 35.92 35.23
C GLY A 405 -22.17 35.64 34.11
N VAL A 406 -21.76 35.80 32.84
CA VAL A 406 -22.57 35.44 31.67
C VAL A 406 -22.81 33.93 31.63
N VAL A 407 -21.76 33.12 31.79
CA VAL A 407 -21.86 31.65 31.78
C VAL A 407 -22.86 31.15 32.83
N VAL A 408 -22.80 31.69 34.05
CA VAL A 408 -23.76 31.34 35.12
C VAL A 408 -25.18 31.71 34.77
N THR A 409 -25.38 32.87 34.15
CA THR A 409 -26.72 33.35 33.78
C THR A 409 -27.32 32.43 32.73
N GLU A 410 -26.57 32.08 31.69
CA GLU A 410 -27.04 31.16 30.64
C GLU A 410 -27.29 29.75 31.18
N MET A 411 -26.43 29.25 32.08
CA MET A 411 -26.65 27.96 32.73
C MET A 411 -27.97 27.95 33.52
N LYS A 412 -28.27 29.02 34.29
CA LYS A 412 -29.53 29.15 35.04
C LYS A 412 -30.76 29.22 34.13
N GLU A 413 -30.63 29.84 32.96
CA GLU A 413 -31.70 29.88 31.97
C GLU A 413 -32.00 28.50 31.39
N LYS A 414 -30.96 27.66 31.20
CA LYS A 414 -31.12 26.28 30.73
C LYS A 414 -31.52 25.28 31.83
N ASN A 415 -31.03 25.45 33.06
CA ASN A 415 -31.23 24.50 34.17
C ASN A 415 -32.03 25.12 35.33
N SER A 416 -33.21 24.54 35.62
CA SER A 416 -34.16 25.06 36.63
C SER A 416 -33.77 24.81 38.10
N LYS A 417 -32.51 24.45 38.38
CA LYS A 417 -32.03 24.18 39.76
C LYS A 417 -31.51 25.46 40.42
N GLY A 418 -31.60 25.52 41.75
CA GLY A 418 -31.43 26.71 42.60
C GLY A 418 -30.07 27.42 42.50
N SER A 419 -29.80 28.34 43.45
CA SER A 419 -28.72 29.34 43.36
C SER A 419 -27.36 28.78 42.91
N VAL A 420 -27.05 28.94 41.62
CA VAL A 420 -25.72 28.69 41.07
C VAL A 420 -24.84 29.92 41.35
N THR A 421 -23.75 29.71 42.07
CA THR A 421 -22.73 30.73 42.39
C THR A 421 -21.36 30.25 41.96
N ILE A 422 -20.59 31.15 41.36
CA ILE A 422 -19.17 30.92 41.08
C ILE A 422 -18.44 31.02 42.42
N PRO A 423 -17.70 30.00 42.84
CA PRO A 423 -16.81 30.13 43.98
C PRO A 423 -15.79 31.24 43.68
N THR A 424 -15.19 31.83 44.71
CA THR A 424 -13.94 32.59 44.53
C THR A 424 -12.82 31.66 44.97
N PRO A 425 -12.45 30.65 44.16
CA PRO A 425 -11.52 29.64 44.58
C PRO A 425 -10.12 30.23 44.76
N THR A 426 -9.40 29.70 45.74
CA THR A 426 -7.96 29.86 45.83
C THR A 426 -7.26 29.16 44.66
N GLU A 427 -6.01 29.53 44.39
CA GLU A 427 -5.20 28.89 43.35
C GLU A 427 -5.11 27.37 43.55
N ALA A 428 -4.97 26.89 44.79
CA ALA A 428 -4.96 25.46 45.11
C ALA A 428 -6.31 24.77 44.80
N GLU A 429 -7.43 25.46 44.96
CA GLU A 429 -8.76 24.93 44.60
C GLU A 429 -8.97 24.92 43.09
N ILE A 430 -8.44 25.90 42.36
CA ILE A 430 -8.42 25.90 40.89
C ILE A 430 -7.64 24.69 40.39
N GLU A 431 -6.43 24.45 40.89
CA GLU A 431 -5.62 23.29 40.50
C GLU A 431 -6.34 21.96 40.77
N ALA A 432 -7.03 21.84 41.92
CA ALA A 432 -7.82 20.65 42.23
C ALA A 432 -9.01 20.47 41.27
N LEU A 433 -9.69 21.55 40.89
CA LEU A 433 -10.81 21.51 39.94
C LEU A 433 -10.34 21.18 38.53
N VAL A 434 -9.24 21.78 38.06
CA VAL A 434 -8.62 21.48 36.76
C VAL A 434 -8.20 20.02 36.72
N GLY A 435 -7.47 19.53 37.73
CA GLY A 435 -7.07 18.12 37.80
C GLY A 435 -8.26 17.15 37.79
N GLY A 436 -9.33 17.48 38.52
CA GLY A 436 -10.56 16.69 38.52
C GLY A 436 -11.29 16.67 37.18
N TYR A 437 -11.38 17.82 36.52
CA TYR A 437 -12.01 17.92 35.21
C TYR A 437 -11.19 17.19 34.14
N LYS A 438 -9.86 17.25 34.18
CA LYS A 438 -8.99 16.45 33.29
C LYS A 438 -9.26 14.95 33.42
N ALA A 439 -9.35 14.45 34.66
CA ALA A 439 -9.68 13.03 34.90
C ALA A 439 -11.05 12.64 34.32
N TYR A 440 -12.06 13.49 34.51
CA TYR A 440 -13.38 13.32 33.91
C TYR A 440 -13.35 13.37 32.39
N LEU A 441 -12.60 14.32 31.81
CA LEU A 441 -12.47 14.47 30.37
C LEU A 441 -11.80 13.24 29.75
N TYR A 442 -10.76 12.69 30.37
CA TYR A 442 -10.16 11.44 29.90
C TYR A 442 -11.17 10.28 29.84
N GLU A 443 -12.03 10.13 30.85
CA GLU A 443 -13.12 9.14 30.83
C GLU A 443 -14.12 9.40 29.69
N ARG A 444 -14.51 10.66 29.51
CA ARG A 444 -15.42 11.09 28.44
C ARG A 444 -14.82 10.87 27.04
N LEU A 445 -13.50 10.97 26.90
CA LEU A 445 -12.78 10.79 25.63
C LEU A 445 -12.51 9.32 25.30
N TYR A 446 -12.79 8.36 26.19
CA TYR A 446 -12.52 6.93 25.93
C TYR A 446 -13.12 6.40 24.62
N PRO A 447 -14.41 6.66 24.28
CA PRO A 447 -14.96 6.21 22.99
C PRO A 447 -14.34 6.94 21.80
N VAL A 448 -13.90 8.19 22.00
CA VAL A 448 -13.23 8.98 20.97
C VAL A 448 -11.86 8.37 20.67
N THR A 449 -11.08 7.99 21.67
CA THR A 449 -9.75 7.42 21.45
C THR A 449 -9.80 6.06 20.77
N GLN A 450 -10.81 5.24 21.04
CA GLN A 450 -11.09 4.03 20.27
C GLN A 450 -11.29 4.34 18.78
N SER A 451 -12.15 5.32 18.48
CA SER A 451 -12.41 5.74 17.09
C SER A 451 -11.15 6.28 16.41
N VAL A 452 -10.36 7.12 17.09
CA VAL A 452 -9.09 7.65 16.56
C VAL A 452 -8.11 6.52 16.26
N SER A 453 -7.97 5.51 17.12
CA SER A 453 -7.09 4.38 16.85
C SER A 453 -7.54 3.56 15.65
N THR A 454 -8.84 3.31 15.51
CA THR A 454 -9.38 2.62 14.32
C THR A 454 -9.09 3.43 13.06
N TYR A 455 -9.33 4.74 13.06
CA TYR A 455 -9.02 5.62 11.94
C TYR A 455 -7.53 5.58 11.57
N MET A 456 -6.64 5.66 12.56
CA MET A 456 -5.19 5.62 12.35
C MET A 456 -4.71 4.26 11.83
N GLN A 457 -5.32 3.17 12.29
CA GLN A 457 -5.08 1.82 11.76
C GLN A 457 -5.50 1.73 10.29
N ARG A 458 -6.68 2.26 9.91
CA ARG A 458 -7.11 2.30 8.50
C ARG A 458 -6.18 3.14 7.62
N LYS A 459 -5.68 4.27 8.13
CA LYS A 459 -4.63 5.04 7.45
C LYS A 459 -3.33 4.26 7.25
N ALA A 460 -2.94 3.46 8.24
CA ALA A 460 -1.77 2.60 8.12
C ALA A 460 -1.98 1.51 7.06
N GLU A 461 -3.17 0.89 7.03
CA GLU A 461 -3.58 -0.07 5.99
C GLU A 461 -3.60 0.56 4.59
N ALA A 462 -4.09 1.79 4.45
CA ALA A 462 -4.03 2.53 3.18
C ALA A 462 -2.59 2.80 2.72
N ALA A 463 -1.67 3.05 3.65
CA ALA A 463 -0.26 3.22 3.33
C ALA A 463 0.43 1.88 2.99
N TYR A 464 -0.02 0.76 3.57
CA TYR A 464 0.36 -0.59 3.16
C TYR A 464 -0.11 -0.89 1.74
N LEU A 465 -1.36 -0.57 1.41
CA LEU A 465 -1.88 -0.67 0.04
C LEU A 465 -1.02 0.12 -0.94
N LYS A 466 -0.67 1.38 -0.61
CA LYS A 466 0.23 2.18 -1.45
C LYS A 466 1.61 1.53 -1.66
N ALA A 467 2.17 0.91 -0.62
CA ALA A 467 3.44 0.18 -0.76
C ALA A 467 3.29 -1.06 -1.66
N LEU A 468 2.15 -1.76 -1.58
CA LEU A 468 1.83 -2.85 -2.50
C LEU A 468 1.67 -2.34 -3.95
N ASP A 469 1.03 -1.19 -4.15
CA ASP A 469 0.87 -0.57 -5.48
C ASP A 469 2.22 -0.21 -6.11
N GLU A 470 3.15 0.35 -5.33
CA GLU A 470 4.50 0.63 -5.82
C GLU A 470 5.27 -0.62 -6.25
N VAL A 471 4.97 -1.77 -5.63
CA VAL A 471 5.51 -3.09 -5.98
C VAL A 471 4.78 -3.67 -7.19
N LYS A 472 3.46 -3.53 -7.28
CA LYS A 472 2.64 -3.85 -8.47
C LYS A 472 3.16 -3.15 -9.70
N GLU A 473 3.31 -1.84 -9.66
CA GLU A 473 3.86 -1.05 -10.77
C GLU A 473 5.24 -1.54 -11.18
N PHE A 474 6.08 -1.85 -10.19
CA PHE A 474 7.42 -2.39 -10.43
C PHE A 474 7.38 -3.74 -11.17
N PHE A 475 6.54 -4.69 -10.77
CA PHE A 475 6.44 -5.96 -11.49
C PHE A 475 5.70 -5.84 -12.83
N ASN A 476 4.76 -4.91 -12.94
CA ASN A 476 4.02 -4.63 -14.17
C ASN A 476 4.82 -3.82 -15.19
N GLN A 477 5.97 -3.28 -14.81
CA GLN A 477 6.80 -2.48 -15.69
C GLN A 477 7.14 -3.28 -16.95
N SER A 478 7.00 -2.64 -18.11
CA SER A 478 7.34 -3.26 -19.38
C SER A 478 8.82 -3.06 -19.67
N ILE A 479 9.52 -4.15 -19.91
CA ILE A 479 10.92 -4.17 -20.32
C ILE A 479 10.98 -4.40 -21.83
N THR A 480 11.70 -3.53 -22.52
CA THR A 480 12.00 -3.70 -23.94
C THR A 480 13.31 -4.45 -24.06
N PHE A 481 13.30 -5.58 -24.76
CA PHE A 481 14.48 -6.39 -25.01
C PHE A 481 14.89 -6.25 -26.48
N ASN A 482 16.06 -5.66 -26.69
CA ASN A 482 16.63 -5.38 -28.01
C ASN A 482 17.72 -6.41 -28.32
N ILE A 483 17.59 -7.04 -29.47
CA ILE A 483 18.59 -7.92 -30.05
C ILE A 483 19.18 -7.15 -31.22
N VAL A 484 20.42 -6.71 -31.08
CA VAL A 484 21.10 -5.84 -32.04
C VAL A 484 22.17 -6.64 -32.75
N GLU A 485 22.20 -6.58 -34.06
CA GLU A 485 23.29 -7.13 -34.87
C GLU A 485 24.01 -5.97 -35.56
N ASP A 486 25.34 -6.00 -35.53
CA ASP A 486 26.15 -5.06 -36.29
C ASP A 486 26.19 -5.51 -37.76
N VAL A 487 25.25 -4.98 -38.55
CA VAL A 487 25.12 -5.30 -39.98
C VAL A 487 25.74 -4.16 -40.80
N PRO A 488 26.81 -4.41 -41.56
CA PRO A 488 27.42 -3.40 -42.43
C PRO A 488 26.41 -2.81 -43.44
N ASP A 489 26.60 -1.54 -43.78
CA ASP A 489 25.72 -0.82 -44.71
C ASP A 489 25.59 -1.57 -46.06
N GLY A 490 24.37 -2.01 -46.37
CA GLY A 490 24.04 -2.73 -47.61
C GLY A 490 24.11 -4.25 -47.52
N GLU A 491 24.52 -4.80 -46.39
CA GLU A 491 24.51 -6.25 -46.13
C GLU A 491 23.21 -6.73 -45.46
N LYS A 492 23.04 -8.05 -45.40
CA LYS A 492 21.91 -8.69 -44.70
C LYS A 492 22.40 -9.28 -43.40
N SER A 493 21.52 -9.30 -42.41
CA SER A 493 21.70 -10.04 -41.15
C SER A 493 22.19 -11.47 -41.40
N GLN A 494 23.28 -11.86 -40.75
CA GLN A 494 23.83 -13.21 -40.73
C GLN A 494 22.80 -14.20 -40.15
N TYR A 495 22.02 -13.73 -39.18
CA TYR A 495 21.04 -14.55 -38.46
C TYR A 495 19.64 -14.48 -39.07
N ASP A 496 19.48 -14.03 -40.33
CA ASP A 496 18.18 -14.01 -40.99
C ASP A 496 17.53 -15.41 -41.03
N GLY A 497 16.26 -15.49 -40.63
CA GLY A 497 15.49 -16.74 -40.60
C GLY A 497 15.76 -17.65 -39.40
N TYR A 498 16.74 -17.34 -38.55
CA TYR A 498 17.07 -18.12 -37.36
C TYR A 498 15.91 -18.13 -36.35
N ALA A 499 15.67 -19.28 -35.74
CA ALA A 499 14.78 -19.37 -34.59
C ALA A 499 15.50 -18.85 -33.33
N LEU A 500 14.76 -18.18 -32.47
CA LEU A 500 15.24 -17.55 -31.25
C LEU A 500 14.43 -18.06 -30.07
N ARG A 501 15.10 -18.40 -28.97
CA ARG A 501 14.48 -18.86 -27.74
C ARG A 501 15.17 -18.26 -26.53
N PHE A 502 14.40 -17.79 -25.56
CA PHE A 502 14.89 -17.46 -24.22
C PHE A 502 15.04 -18.73 -23.38
N ALA A 503 16.11 -18.86 -22.60
CA ALA A 503 16.39 -20.05 -21.80
C ALA A 503 17.11 -19.74 -20.46
N PRO A 504 17.03 -20.62 -19.45
CA PRO A 504 16.06 -21.70 -19.33
C PRO A 504 14.65 -21.13 -19.11
N LEU A 505 13.62 -21.90 -19.45
CA LEU A 505 12.22 -21.56 -19.16
C LEU A 505 11.68 -22.53 -18.10
N SER A 506 10.86 -22.01 -17.20
CA SER A 506 10.06 -22.82 -16.27
C SER A 506 9.00 -23.64 -17.02
N GLU A 507 8.47 -24.68 -16.39
CA GLU A 507 7.38 -25.50 -16.97
C GLU A 507 6.10 -24.70 -17.18
N ASN A 508 5.93 -23.59 -16.45
CA ASN A 508 4.77 -22.70 -16.52
C ASN A 508 4.90 -21.64 -17.63
N ALA A 509 6.08 -21.52 -18.25
CA ALA A 509 6.28 -20.59 -19.34
C ALA A 509 5.56 -21.10 -20.60
N VAL A 510 4.67 -20.28 -21.18
CA VAL A 510 4.16 -20.54 -22.53
C VAL A 510 5.32 -20.38 -23.53
N LYS A 511 5.94 -21.50 -23.93
CA LYS A 511 7.19 -21.53 -24.72
C LYS A 511 7.13 -20.69 -25.99
N GLU A 512 5.99 -20.67 -26.66
CA GLU A 512 5.74 -19.89 -27.88
C GLU A 512 5.80 -18.39 -27.62
N SER A 513 5.44 -17.94 -26.42
CA SER A 513 5.52 -16.53 -26.00
C SER A 513 6.97 -16.07 -25.80
N TRP A 514 7.87 -17.02 -25.50
CA TRP A 514 9.31 -16.82 -25.23
C TRP A 514 10.20 -17.26 -26.39
N SER A 515 9.60 -17.45 -27.57
CA SER A 515 10.29 -17.84 -28.79
C SER A 515 9.94 -16.92 -29.95
N GLY A 516 10.75 -16.92 -31.00
CA GLY A 516 10.46 -16.16 -32.21
C GLY A 516 11.42 -16.48 -33.35
N ARG A 517 11.35 -15.70 -34.42
CA ARG A 517 12.24 -15.84 -35.58
C ARG A 517 12.85 -14.51 -35.97
N MET A 518 14.14 -14.50 -36.32
CA MET A 518 14.80 -13.33 -36.90
C MET A 518 14.20 -13.05 -38.27
N LYS A 519 13.89 -11.79 -38.57
CA LYS A 519 13.31 -11.37 -39.86
C LYS A 519 14.33 -10.49 -40.59
N GLY A 520 14.72 -10.91 -41.78
CA GLY A 520 15.77 -10.29 -42.57
C GLY A 520 15.45 -8.86 -42.96
N GLY A 521 16.35 -7.95 -42.58
CA GLY A 521 16.36 -6.56 -43.04
C GLY A 521 16.51 -5.51 -41.94
N ALA A 522 16.33 -5.86 -40.66
CA ALA A 522 16.54 -4.93 -39.55
C ALA A 522 17.77 -5.33 -38.72
N SER A 523 18.68 -4.37 -38.47
CA SER A 523 19.83 -4.50 -37.56
C SER A 523 19.40 -4.64 -36.08
N THR A 524 18.12 -4.46 -35.77
CA THR A 524 17.58 -4.61 -34.42
C THR A 524 16.24 -5.31 -34.46
N LYS A 525 16.08 -6.33 -33.63
CA LYS A 525 14.81 -6.96 -33.31
C LYS A 525 14.45 -6.66 -31.85
N SER A 526 13.28 -6.06 -31.63
CA SER A 526 12.79 -5.77 -30.28
C SER A 526 11.62 -6.67 -29.91
N THR A 527 11.58 -7.09 -28.66
CA THR A 527 10.41 -7.69 -28.02
C THR A 527 10.13 -6.98 -26.70
N LYS A 528 8.93 -7.18 -26.14
CA LYS A 528 8.54 -6.62 -24.84
C LYS A 528 7.94 -7.71 -23.96
N PHE A 529 8.21 -7.60 -22.67
CA PHE A 529 7.58 -8.41 -21.64
C PHE A 529 7.47 -7.59 -20.36
N THR A 530 6.64 -8.02 -19.42
CA THR A 530 6.60 -7.45 -18.08
C THR A 530 7.66 -8.11 -17.21
N LEU A 531 8.12 -7.41 -16.16
CA LEU A 531 9.02 -8.03 -15.18
C LEU A 531 8.35 -9.24 -14.52
N LEU A 532 7.05 -9.17 -14.23
CA LEU A 532 6.26 -10.29 -13.75
C LEU A 532 6.32 -11.50 -14.69
N GLY A 533 6.04 -11.29 -15.98
CA GLY A 533 6.06 -12.37 -16.97
C GLY A 533 7.45 -13.03 -17.05
N TYR A 534 8.52 -12.23 -16.99
CA TYR A 534 9.89 -12.74 -16.97
C TYR A 534 10.19 -13.62 -15.76
N ILE A 535 9.73 -13.23 -14.57
CA ILE A 535 9.91 -14.02 -13.35
C ILE A 535 9.11 -15.31 -13.42
N GLN A 536 7.84 -15.24 -13.84
CA GLN A 536 6.98 -16.42 -13.98
C GLN A 536 7.56 -17.44 -14.98
N ALA A 537 8.25 -16.94 -16.01
CA ALA A 537 8.96 -17.77 -16.98
C ALA A 537 10.24 -18.42 -16.46
N GLY A 538 10.61 -18.22 -15.19
CA GLY A 538 11.80 -18.82 -14.58
C GLY A 538 13.08 -17.99 -14.73
N CYS A 539 12.94 -16.68 -14.99
CA CYS A 539 14.05 -15.75 -15.15
C CYS A 539 15.10 -16.19 -16.20
N PRO A 540 14.70 -16.35 -17.48
CA PRO A 540 15.61 -16.79 -18.53
C PRO A 540 16.82 -15.85 -18.65
N LYS A 541 18.03 -16.41 -18.64
CA LYS A 541 19.30 -15.67 -18.62
C LYS A 541 20.12 -15.81 -19.91
N GLU A 542 19.63 -16.62 -20.85
CA GLU A 542 20.28 -16.93 -22.11
C GLU A 542 19.34 -16.66 -23.28
N LEU A 543 19.94 -16.17 -24.37
CA LEU A 543 19.33 -16.05 -25.68
C LEU A 543 19.97 -17.09 -26.60
N GLN A 544 19.17 -18.03 -27.09
CA GLN A 544 19.63 -19.13 -27.95
C GLN A 544 19.15 -18.91 -29.39
N LEU A 545 20.03 -19.13 -30.36
CA LEU A 545 19.75 -19.03 -31.79
C LEU A 545 19.98 -20.38 -32.48
N PHE A 546 19.03 -20.79 -33.31
CA PHE A 546 19.03 -22.07 -34.04
C PHE A 546 18.92 -21.83 -35.54
N LYS A 547 19.56 -22.67 -36.35
CA LYS A 547 19.58 -22.49 -37.80
C LYS A 547 18.18 -22.64 -38.39
N PRO A 548 17.92 -22.05 -39.56
CA PRO A 548 16.68 -22.30 -40.28
C PRO A 548 16.51 -23.80 -40.57
N GLY A 549 15.52 -24.43 -39.92
CA GLY A 549 15.19 -25.85 -40.08
C GLY A 549 15.51 -26.72 -38.87
N ASP A 550 16.33 -26.22 -37.94
CA ASP A 550 16.58 -26.88 -36.65
C ASP A 550 15.33 -26.81 -35.76
N ASP A 551 15.12 -27.84 -34.95
CA ASP A 551 14.10 -27.91 -33.91
C ASP A 551 14.70 -27.45 -32.57
N PRO A 552 14.30 -26.28 -32.03
CA PRO A 552 14.81 -25.78 -30.76
C PRO A 552 14.65 -26.76 -29.59
N GLU A 553 13.68 -27.69 -29.64
CA GLU A 553 13.42 -28.64 -28.55
C GLU A 553 14.37 -29.84 -28.54
N SER A 554 15.01 -30.18 -29.68
CA SER A 554 15.87 -31.36 -29.78
C SER A 554 17.29 -31.07 -30.29
N ASP A 555 17.48 -29.99 -31.03
CA ASP A 555 18.76 -29.63 -31.62
C ASP A 555 19.54 -28.67 -30.72
N GLU A 556 20.87 -28.66 -30.87
CA GLU A 556 21.74 -27.73 -30.12
C GLU A 556 21.73 -26.34 -30.77
N PRO A 557 21.72 -25.26 -29.97
CA PRO A 557 21.79 -23.90 -30.51
C PRO A 557 23.14 -23.64 -31.18
N GLU A 558 23.13 -22.91 -32.29
CA GLU A 558 24.37 -22.45 -32.94
C GLU A 558 25.04 -21.33 -32.13
N LEU A 559 24.23 -20.51 -31.45
CA LEU A 559 24.74 -19.43 -30.61
C LEU A 559 23.91 -19.33 -29.33
N THR A 560 24.61 -19.23 -28.19
CA THR A 560 24.03 -18.98 -26.87
C THR A 560 24.68 -17.74 -26.28
N LEU A 561 23.88 -16.73 -25.96
CA LEU A 561 24.34 -15.48 -25.37
C LEU A 561 23.75 -15.31 -23.98
N GLY A 562 24.62 -15.20 -22.97
CA GLY A 562 24.19 -14.82 -21.62
C GLY A 562 23.87 -13.32 -21.55
N PHE A 563 22.88 -12.95 -20.74
CA PHE A 563 22.56 -11.56 -20.46
C PHE A 563 22.12 -11.37 -19.01
N LYS A 564 22.24 -10.11 -18.54
CA LYS A 564 21.56 -9.65 -17.33
C LYS A 564 20.35 -8.82 -17.73
N LEU A 565 19.25 -8.97 -17.01
CA LEU A 565 18.06 -8.19 -17.25
C LEU A 565 18.23 -6.77 -16.70
N SER A 566 17.97 -5.80 -17.56
CA SER A 566 17.96 -4.37 -17.28
C SER A 566 16.60 -3.77 -17.60
N ALA A 567 16.15 -2.82 -16.78
CA ALA A 567 14.91 -2.07 -17.00
C ALA A 567 15.21 -0.56 -17.14
N PRO A 568 14.50 0.17 -18.03
CA PRO A 568 13.38 -0.28 -18.88
C PRO A 568 13.82 -0.97 -20.18
N VAL A 569 15.11 -1.00 -20.48
CA VAL A 569 15.65 -1.59 -21.73
C VAL A 569 16.78 -2.56 -21.40
N THR A 570 16.70 -3.76 -21.97
CA THR A 570 17.81 -4.71 -22.05
C THR A 570 18.28 -4.78 -23.50
N GLU A 571 19.59 -4.76 -23.72
CA GLU A 571 20.19 -4.90 -25.06
C GLU A 571 21.19 -6.06 -25.06
N VAL A 572 21.09 -6.92 -26.08
CA VAL A 572 22.05 -7.99 -26.36
C VAL A 572 22.54 -7.82 -27.79
N LYS A 573 23.86 -7.85 -27.97
CA LYS A 573 24.50 -7.75 -29.28
C LYS A 573 24.80 -9.14 -29.83
N LEU A 574 24.36 -9.39 -31.06
CA LEU A 574 24.69 -10.56 -31.87
C LEU A 574 25.99 -10.25 -32.64
N GLY A 575 26.99 -11.12 -32.51
CA GLY A 575 28.30 -10.92 -33.12
C GLY A 575 29.28 -10.15 -32.24
N GLY A 576 30.57 -10.37 -32.49
CA GLY A 576 31.69 -9.99 -31.64
C GLY A 576 32.42 -11.23 -31.11
N LEU A 577 33.76 -11.22 -31.13
CA LEU A 577 34.56 -12.31 -30.56
C LEU A 577 34.25 -12.42 -29.06
N PRO A 578 33.93 -13.62 -28.53
CA PRO A 578 33.92 -13.84 -27.10
C PRO A 578 35.27 -13.37 -26.53
N LEU A 579 35.26 -12.55 -25.48
CA LEU A 579 36.51 -12.07 -24.86
C LEU A 579 37.41 -13.25 -24.39
N GLU A 580 36.81 -14.42 -24.18
CA GLU A 580 37.49 -15.68 -23.88
C GLU A 580 38.25 -16.26 -25.07
N GLU A 581 37.80 -16.03 -26.30
CA GLU A 581 38.51 -16.41 -27.54
C GLU A 581 39.69 -15.47 -27.85
N LEU A 582 39.73 -14.30 -27.21
CA LEU A 582 40.88 -13.39 -27.25
C LEU A 582 41.99 -13.82 -26.28
N LEU A 583 41.82 -14.86 -25.45
CA LEU A 583 42.84 -15.31 -24.52
C LEU A 583 43.96 -16.07 -25.25
N GLY A 584 45.20 -15.63 -25.04
CA GLY A 584 46.36 -16.26 -25.65
C GLY A 584 47.49 -15.28 -25.94
N THR A 585 48.59 -15.81 -26.46
CA THR A 585 49.72 -15.01 -26.94
C THR A 585 49.60 -14.82 -28.45
N TYR A 586 49.62 -13.56 -28.89
CA TYR A 586 49.55 -13.16 -30.29
C TYR A 586 50.87 -12.49 -30.68
N SER A 587 51.42 -12.89 -31.82
CA SER A 587 52.63 -12.28 -32.37
C SER A 587 52.26 -11.26 -33.44
N VAL A 588 52.72 -10.02 -33.26
CA VAL A 588 52.57 -8.93 -34.22
C VAL A 588 53.93 -8.59 -34.80
N ALA A 589 54.05 -8.68 -36.12
CA ALA A 589 55.27 -8.34 -36.84
C ALA A 589 55.16 -6.91 -37.40
N PHE A 590 56.02 -6.00 -36.96
CA PHE A 590 56.15 -4.66 -37.51
C PHE A 590 57.33 -4.63 -38.46
N THR A 591 57.09 -4.19 -39.70
CA THR A 591 58.17 -4.04 -40.69
C THR A 591 58.41 -2.56 -40.97
N VAL A 592 59.61 -2.08 -40.67
CA VAL A 592 60.02 -0.69 -40.96
C VAL A 592 61.37 -0.72 -41.68
N LYS A 593 61.41 -0.16 -42.89
CA LYS A 593 62.64 -0.05 -43.71
C LYS A 593 63.39 -1.39 -43.86
N ASP A 594 62.66 -2.44 -44.26
CA ASP A 594 63.17 -3.79 -44.52
C ASP A 594 63.70 -4.57 -43.30
N GLU A 595 63.50 -4.06 -42.09
CA GLU A 595 63.66 -4.81 -40.84
C GLU A 595 62.28 -5.17 -40.27
N THR A 596 62.08 -6.44 -39.95
CA THR A 596 60.84 -6.95 -39.34
C THR A 596 61.12 -7.33 -37.89
N ASP A 597 60.52 -6.60 -36.96
CA ASP A 597 60.53 -6.91 -35.53
C ASP A 597 59.20 -7.56 -35.14
N THR A 598 59.28 -8.71 -34.45
CA THR A 598 58.09 -9.41 -33.95
C THR A 598 57.94 -9.18 -32.44
N TYR A 599 56.76 -8.75 -32.02
CA TYR A 599 56.41 -8.53 -30.64
C TYR A 599 55.25 -9.45 -30.25
N ASN A 600 55.39 -10.12 -29.10
CA ASN A 600 54.35 -10.97 -28.56
C ASN A 600 53.53 -10.20 -27.51
N PHE A 601 52.22 -10.35 -27.57
CA PHE A 601 51.27 -9.80 -26.62
C PHE A 601 50.38 -10.92 -26.07
N THR A 602 50.26 -10.99 -24.76
CA THR A 602 49.42 -11.97 -24.07
C THR A 602 48.17 -11.29 -23.55
N PHE A 603 47.00 -11.77 -23.97
CA PHE A 603 45.71 -11.40 -23.39
C PHE A 603 45.37 -12.40 -22.29
N MET A 604 45.05 -11.89 -21.11
CA MET A 604 44.81 -12.71 -19.91
C MET A 604 43.87 -12.01 -18.94
N TYR A 605 43.27 -12.78 -18.03
CA TYR A 605 42.56 -12.22 -16.88
C TYR A 605 43.53 -11.93 -15.74
N TYR A 606 43.47 -10.71 -15.20
CA TYR A 606 44.15 -10.30 -13.98
C TYR A 606 43.14 -9.63 -13.04
N GLU A 607 42.99 -10.14 -11.82
CA GLU A 607 42.02 -9.65 -10.82
C GLU A 607 40.57 -9.50 -11.37
N GLY A 608 40.15 -10.42 -12.23
CA GLY A 608 38.80 -10.43 -12.81
C GLY A 608 38.57 -9.47 -13.98
N GLN A 609 39.62 -8.77 -14.43
CA GLN A 609 39.57 -7.87 -15.58
C GLN A 609 40.45 -8.40 -16.72
N LEU A 610 40.01 -8.22 -17.97
CA LEU A 610 40.80 -8.57 -19.15
C LEU A 610 41.91 -7.53 -19.33
N VAL A 611 43.15 -8.01 -19.38
CA VAL A 611 44.35 -7.19 -19.62
C VAL A 611 45.11 -7.74 -20.82
N PHE A 612 45.88 -6.88 -21.48
CA PHE A 612 46.92 -7.33 -22.39
C PHE A 612 48.30 -6.87 -21.91
N LYS A 613 49.31 -7.72 -22.10
CA LYS A 613 50.67 -7.49 -21.65
C LYS A 613 51.67 -7.86 -22.76
N PRO A 614 52.64 -7.00 -23.09
CA PRO A 614 53.75 -7.39 -23.97
C PRO A 614 54.71 -8.35 -23.24
N GLU A 615 55.23 -9.37 -23.93
CA GLU A 615 56.16 -10.35 -23.36
C GLU A 615 57.62 -9.85 -23.24
N SER A 616 57.91 -8.57 -23.49
CA SER A 616 59.30 -8.08 -23.46
C SER A 616 59.83 -7.86 -22.03
N ASP A 617 61.11 -8.17 -21.81
CA ASP A 617 61.81 -8.03 -20.52
C ASP A 617 61.96 -6.55 -20.04
N GLY A 618 61.53 -5.57 -20.83
CA GLY A 618 61.73 -4.14 -20.58
C GLY A 618 60.49 -3.34 -20.19
N PHE A 619 59.28 -3.87 -20.33
CA PHE A 619 58.03 -3.14 -20.07
C PHE A 619 57.11 -3.92 -19.13
N GLY A 620 57.31 -3.74 -17.82
CA GLY A 620 56.51 -4.36 -16.76
C GLY A 620 55.13 -3.72 -16.53
N THR A 621 54.48 -3.19 -17.57
CA THR A 621 53.18 -2.51 -17.48
C THR A 621 52.10 -3.33 -18.19
N ALA A 622 51.17 -3.90 -17.43
CA ALA A 622 49.93 -4.45 -17.98
C ALA A 622 48.95 -3.31 -18.26
N PHE A 623 48.27 -3.35 -19.41
CA PHE A 623 47.27 -2.36 -19.78
C PHE A 623 45.87 -2.96 -19.63
N LEU A 624 45.00 -2.23 -18.93
CA LEU A 624 43.59 -2.58 -18.76
C LEU A 624 42.81 -2.22 -20.03
N LEU A 625 42.04 -3.19 -20.53
CA LEU A 625 41.10 -2.93 -21.61
C LEU A 625 39.79 -2.46 -20.98
N LEU A 626 39.44 -1.20 -21.23
CA LEU A 626 38.16 -0.65 -20.81
C LEU A 626 37.05 -1.22 -21.72
N PRO A 627 35.85 -1.49 -21.19
CA PRO A 627 34.74 -1.93 -22.04
C PRO A 627 34.35 -0.80 -23.01
N GLY A 628 34.45 -1.06 -24.31
CA GLY A 628 34.10 -0.13 -25.39
C GLY A 628 34.23 -0.79 -26.76
N PRO A 629 33.59 -0.25 -27.81
CA PRO A 629 33.82 -0.73 -29.17
C PRO A 629 35.24 -0.36 -29.60
N TYR A 630 36.03 -1.36 -29.97
CA TYR A 630 37.33 -1.16 -30.58
C TYR A 630 37.15 -1.16 -32.10
N GLU A 631 37.32 -0.01 -32.74
CA GLU A 631 37.38 0.06 -34.20
C GLU A 631 38.73 -0.53 -34.67
N TYR A 632 38.66 -1.54 -35.52
CA TYR A 632 39.82 -2.06 -36.24
C TYR A 632 40.02 -1.24 -37.51
N ASP A 633 41.01 -0.33 -37.51
CA ASP A 633 41.48 0.37 -38.71
C ASP A 633 42.80 -0.28 -39.16
N PRO A 634 42.84 -0.97 -40.32
CA PRO A 634 43.94 -1.86 -40.73
C PRO A 634 45.30 -1.20 -40.99
#